data_AF-A0A3B8RLP7-F1
#
_entry.id   AF-A0A3B8RLP7-F1
#
_cell.length_a   1.000
_cell.length_b   1.000
_cell.length_c   1.000
_cell.angle_alpha   90.00
_cell.angle_beta   90.00
_cell.angle_gamma   90.00
#
_symmetry.space_group_name_H-M   'P 1'
#
loop_
_entity.id
_entity.type
_entity.pdbx_description
1 polymer ?
#
loop_
_entity_poly.entity_id
_entity_poly.type
_entity_poly.pdbx_seq_one_letter_code
_entity_poly.pdbx_strand_id
1 'polypeptide(L)'
;MQASKEWREKSISIFKRILSAYNYLSIYLLILIVFNLILLNLPLTNYLGYEFSIFNSVVIILLAGIFSIFYLKKIAVGENTKNKIYKTLAWVSFIFLLLPFLISFVSLFKTVTCPIIEGIIFYTFLTIPAPIIGIALGILSYSLSKRISLLLFLLAFFIIALIPVFEIYFNPQVYFYNPIVGFFPGTIYDEGIEVDLKLMIYRILNLLFFLSIIFLVLRALVSSSRYSLKITWVYSIIVPLAFIILSSDFGYSTTPSRIKAELDKTISSEHYEIHYSSALNDTLISVIALHHEFYYSELEKYFNVKPKKKIVSLIFNNRGQKKRLFGTANADVAKPWIPEIYISVDNYDKTLKHEIAHCFTREFGSYIFKIADNFNPSLIEGVAMAADPVYDGFDLDYMAALAFNNDFKLNVNALFTFFNFFKQPSSLGYIIAGSFIKFLIDKYGINQFKKLYTDLDFVEHYGKELPMLAREHEIYLNDKYGIHAIAIDRAKYYYGRKSIFYKVCPRYVAKKINEAWKLYDQKKIEDAKKIFKKLLTISDNYSPLIGLSYCYVELNENQKAIYLLQENIHKFEKTAYQYEIQFLLADLLAKNNRISEAHSIYKLLILQNPSRTLYSLSTLRADLIDADSLIVKYLNGEDEAKYGILKSLNSTSYNYNSFPYLSSLAKSAKVEHENFLKNFAKVLEVTDQKSSYAIYRLSSYMCEKLDFNRARKMAALSLRYSEDVSFNSVLQSNFNKMNWLYKNSGEALSKMKYF
;
A
#
# COMPACT_ATOMS: atom_id res chain seq x y z
N MET A 1 -22.60 53.39 -18.56
CA MET A 1 -21.40 53.00 -19.33
C MET A 1 -20.11 53.66 -18.85
N GLN A 2 -20.13 54.91 -18.38
CA GLN A 2 -18.94 55.63 -17.91
C GLN A 2 -18.41 55.11 -16.56
N ALA A 3 -19.31 54.78 -15.63
CA ALA A 3 -18.96 54.19 -14.33
C ALA A 3 -18.32 52.79 -14.42
N SER A 4 -18.69 51.95 -15.41
CA SER A 4 -18.05 50.64 -15.60
C SER A 4 -16.67 50.73 -16.25
N LYS A 5 -16.43 51.78 -17.04
CA LYS A 5 -15.13 52.09 -17.63
C LYS A 5 -14.16 52.63 -16.58
N GLU A 6 -14.62 53.54 -15.71
CA GLU A 6 -13.85 54.01 -14.54
C GLU A 6 -13.55 52.88 -13.54
N TRP A 7 -14.49 51.95 -13.31
CA TRP A 7 -14.25 50.81 -12.41
C TRP A 7 -13.27 49.79 -13.02
N ARG A 8 -13.29 49.57 -14.34
CA ARG A 8 -12.29 48.76 -15.07
C ARG A 8 -10.91 49.42 -15.07
N GLU A 9 -10.85 50.74 -15.28
CA GLU A 9 -9.58 51.47 -15.26
C GLU A 9 -9.01 51.58 -13.84
N LYS A 10 -9.86 51.77 -12.81
CA LYS A 10 -9.45 51.68 -11.40
C LYS A 10 -9.03 50.27 -11.01
N SER A 11 -9.73 49.22 -11.43
CA SER A 11 -9.36 47.84 -11.09
C SER A 11 -8.07 47.41 -11.80
N ILE A 12 -7.86 47.80 -13.06
CA ILE A 12 -6.60 47.59 -13.80
C ILE A 12 -5.47 48.46 -13.22
N SER A 13 -5.77 49.67 -12.75
CA SER A 13 -4.83 50.57 -12.06
C SER A 13 -4.45 50.04 -10.68
N ILE A 14 -5.40 49.49 -9.91
CA ILE A 14 -5.17 48.81 -8.63
C ILE A 14 -4.39 47.52 -8.85
N PHE A 15 -4.72 46.71 -9.88
CA PHE A 15 -3.93 45.54 -10.25
C PHE A 15 -2.51 45.92 -10.70
N LYS A 16 -2.35 46.99 -11.49
CA LYS A 16 -1.03 47.51 -11.89
C LYS A 16 -0.25 48.14 -10.73
N ARG A 17 -0.91 48.77 -9.75
CA ARG A 17 -0.31 49.32 -8.52
C ARG A 17 0.07 48.24 -7.52
N ILE A 18 -0.74 47.18 -7.40
CA ILE A 18 -0.37 45.94 -6.69
C ILE A 18 0.87 45.32 -7.37
N LEU A 19 1.01 45.44 -8.70
CA LEU A 19 2.20 45.00 -9.44
C LEU A 19 3.39 46.00 -9.47
N SER A 20 3.26 47.25 -9.00
CA SER A 20 4.31 48.28 -9.14
C SER A 20 5.21 48.42 -7.90
N ALA A 21 6.32 47.68 -7.95
CA ALA A 21 7.70 48.13 -7.74
C ALA A 21 8.33 48.32 -6.35
N TYR A 22 7.62 48.57 -5.24
CA TYR A 22 8.23 48.63 -3.88
C TYR A 22 7.80 47.49 -2.94
N ASN A 23 6.69 46.80 -3.24
CA ASN A 23 6.04 45.78 -2.40
C ASN A 23 6.25 44.31 -2.88
N TYR A 24 7.36 44.00 -3.55
CA TYR A 24 7.55 42.65 -4.09
C TYR A 24 7.59 41.59 -2.99
N LEU A 25 8.34 41.79 -1.90
CA LEU A 25 8.47 40.80 -0.83
C LEU A 25 7.13 40.53 -0.12
N SER A 26 6.35 41.56 0.20
CA SER A 26 5.09 41.42 0.93
C SER A 26 4.03 40.59 0.19
N ILE A 27 4.01 40.61 -1.15
CA ILE A 27 3.13 39.75 -1.95
C ILE A 27 3.53 38.28 -1.80
N TYR A 28 4.82 37.93 -1.92
CA TYR A 28 5.28 36.55 -1.71
C TYR A 28 4.97 36.07 -0.28
N LEU A 29 5.13 36.94 0.72
CA LEU A 29 4.80 36.62 2.11
C LEU A 29 3.29 36.41 2.29
N LEU A 30 2.45 37.24 1.67
CA LEU A 30 1.00 37.05 1.70
C LEU A 30 0.59 35.71 1.06
N ILE A 31 1.19 35.35 -0.08
CA ILE A 31 0.97 34.06 -0.73
C ILE A 31 1.34 32.91 0.23
N LEU A 32 2.50 32.98 0.88
CA LEU A 32 2.93 31.96 1.85
C LEU A 32 1.99 31.89 3.06
N ILE A 33 1.51 33.01 3.58
CA ILE A 33 0.56 33.04 4.71
C ILE A 33 -0.73 32.36 4.31
N VAL A 34 -1.37 32.81 3.22
CA VAL A 34 -2.65 32.25 2.75
C VAL A 34 -2.51 30.77 2.43
N PHE A 35 -1.44 30.37 1.73
CA PHE A 35 -1.18 28.97 1.41
C PHE A 35 -1.06 28.10 2.66
N ASN A 36 -0.30 28.53 3.65
CA ASN A 36 -0.12 27.76 4.89
C ASN A 36 -1.39 27.72 5.75
N LEU A 37 -2.20 28.79 5.76
CA LEU A 37 -3.52 28.76 6.42
C LEU A 37 -4.46 27.74 5.76
N ILE A 38 -4.41 27.60 4.44
CA ILE A 38 -5.17 26.54 3.72
C ILE A 38 -4.65 25.15 4.12
N LEU A 39 -3.33 24.94 4.10
CA LEU A 39 -2.73 23.65 4.47
C LEU A 39 -3.10 23.21 5.89
N LEU A 40 -3.20 24.14 6.84
CA LEU A 40 -3.57 23.83 8.22
C LEU A 40 -5.00 23.29 8.38
N ASN A 41 -5.85 23.45 7.36
CA ASN A 41 -7.23 22.96 7.31
C ASN A 41 -7.40 21.67 6.51
N LEU A 42 -6.35 21.19 5.83
CA LEU A 42 -6.39 19.95 5.06
C LEU A 42 -5.83 18.76 5.88
N PRO A 43 -6.37 17.54 5.72
CA PRO A 43 -5.82 16.35 6.37
C PRO A 43 -4.34 16.12 6.02
N LEU A 44 -3.57 15.57 6.97
CA LEU A 44 -2.13 15.27 6.87
C LEU A 44 -1.19 16.49 6.77
N THR A 45 -1.66 17.64 6.30
CA THR A 45 -0.89 18.90 6.26
C THR A 45 -1.22 19.83 7.45
N ASN A 46 -2.10 19.39 8.34
CA ASN A 46 -2.61 20.16 9.47
C ASN A 46 -1.63 20.30 10.66
N TYR A 47 -0.44 19.73 10.55
CA TYR A 47 0.67 19.82 11.51
C TYR A 47 2.02 19.84 10.76
N LEU A 48 3.10 20.19 11.45
CA LEU A 48 4.45 20.13 10.90
C LEU A 48 4.86 18.66 10.65
N GLY A 49 4.79 18.23 9.39
CA GLY A 49 5.06 16.84 8.99
C GLY A 49 5.62 16.75 7.57
N TYR A 50 5.64 15.53 7.03
CA TYR A 50 6.14 15.21 5.70
C TYR A 50 5.37 15.98 4.60
N GLU A 51 4.04 15.84 4.58
CA GLU A 51 3.18 16.45 3.57
C GLU A 51 3.27 18.00 3.62
N PHE A 52 3.19 18.59 4.82
CA PHE A 52 3.36 20.03 5.02
C PHE A 52 4.71 20.55 4.50
N SER A 53 5.78 19.78 4.71
CA SER A 53 7.13 20.14 4.27
C SER A 53 7.28 20.08 2.74
N ILE A 54 6.70 19.06 2.09
CA ILE A 54 6.73 18.94 0.61
C ILE A 54 5.99 20.09 -0.05
N PHE A 55 4.76 20.37 0.39
CA PHE A 55 3.96 21.44 -0.21
C PHE A 55 4.64 22.80 -0.07
N ASN A 56 5.25 23.08 1.09
CA ASN A 56 6.05 24.29 1.27
C ASN A 56 7.32 24.29 0.41
N SER A 57 8.00 23.15 0.24
CA SER A 57 9.17 23.05 -0.63
C SER A 57 8.87 23.47 -2.07
N VAL A 58 7.78 22.94 -2.64
CA VAL A 58 7.31 23.28 -4.00
C VAL A 58 7.05 24.78 -4.14
N VAL A 59 6.28 25.37 -3.21
CA VAL A 59 5.92 26.79 -3.28
C VAL A 59 7.15 27.68 -3.07
N ILE A 60 8.01 27.38 -2.11
CA ILE A 60 9.20 28.20 -1.82
C ILE A 60 10.19 28.18 -2.99
N ILE A 61 10.37 27.04 -3.70
CA ILE A 61 11.19 26.99 -4.92
C ILE A 61 10.67 28.00 -5.95
N LEU A 62 9.36 28.01 -6.20
CA LEU A 62 8.74 28.93 -7.16
C LEU A 62 8.93 30.39 -6.73
N LEU A 63 8.59 30.74 -5.49
CA LEU A 63 8.68 32.11 -5.01
C LEU A 63 10.13 32.61 -4.97
N ALA A 64 11.08 31.80 -4.52
CA ALA A 64 12.50 32.16 -4.45
C ALA A 64 13.11 32.34 -5.85
N GLY A 65 12.77 31.47 -6.81
CA GLY A 65 13.20 31.60 -8.19
C GLY A 65 12.65 32.85 -8.86
N ILE A 66 11.33 33.09 -8.76
CA ILE A 66 10.69 34.30 -9.30
C ILE A 66 11.28 35.56 -8.66
N PHE A 67 11.46 35.58 -7.34
CA PHE A 67 12.07 36.71 -6.62
C PHE A 67 13.48 37.00 -7.13
N SER A 68 14.34 35.97 -7.23
CA SER A 68 15.73 36.15 -7.67
C SER A 68 15.85 36.75 -9.09
N ILE A 69 14.97 36.34 -10.01
CA ILE A 69 14.89 36.89 -11.37
C ILE A 69 14.55 38.39 -11.34
N PHE A 70 13.48 38.77 -10.63
CA PHE A 70 13.05 40.16 -10.59
C PHE A 70 14.04 41.05 -9.84
N TYR A 71 14.68 40.51 -8.80
CA TYR A 71 15.73 41.20 -8.07
C TYR A 71 16.95 41.50 -8.97
N LEU A 72 17.43 40.51 -9.73
CA LEU A 72 18.56 40.69 -10.65
C LEU A 72 18.26 41.59 -11.85
N LYS A 73 16.99 41.67 -12.31
CA LYS A 73 16.59 42.63 -13.35
C LYS A 73 16.70 44.09 -12.91
N LYS A 74 16.60 44.37 -11.61
CA LYS A 74 16.60 45.73 -11.04
C LYS A 74 17.98 46.23 -10.63
N ILE A 75 18.97 45.35 -10.51
CA ILE A 75 20.29 45.68 -9.98
C ILE A 75 21.36 45.51 -11.06
N ALA A 76 22.27 46.49 -11.16
CA ALA A 76 23.48 46.36 -11.94
C ALA A 76 24.43 45.37 -11.24
N VAL A 77 24.65 44.20 -11.86
CA VAL A 77 25.53 43.17 -11.31
C VAL A 77 26.99 43.54 -11.54
N GLY A 78 27.76 43.66 -10.46
CA GLY A 78 29.20 43.95 -10.46
C GLY A 78 29.84 43.66 -9.10
N GLU A 79 31.18 43.73 -8.99
CA GLU A 79 31.92 43.27 -7.80
C GLU A 79 31.44 43.97 -6.51
N ASN A 80 31.17 45.28 -6.55
CA ASN A 80 30.67 46.07 -5.42
C ASN A 80 29.26 45.65 -4.95
N THR A 81 28.47 44.99 -5.80
CA THR A 81 27.09 44.58 -5.50
C THR A 81 26.95 43.09 -5.16
N LYS A 82 28.00 42.30 -5.42
CA LYS A 82 28.01 40.84 -5.23
C LYS A 82 27.63 40.42 -3.81
N ASN A 83 28.28 41.00 -2.80
CA ASN A 83 27.98 40.71 -1.39
C ASN A 83 26.56 41.12 -1.01
N LYS A 84 26.05 42.23 -1.57
CA LYS A 84 24.66 42.67 -1.38
C LYS A 84 23.68 41.67 -1.98
N ILE A 85 23.96 41.11 -3.15
CA ILE A 85 23.13 40.07 -3.78
C ILE A 85 23.05 38.83 -2.89
N TYR A 86 24.20 38.28 -2.46
CA TYR A 86 24.23 37.13 -1.55
C TYR A 86 23.47 37.39 -0.26
N LYS A 87 23.72 38.53 0.39
CA LYS A 87 23.06 38.91 1.65
C LYS A 87 21.55 39.01 1.48
N THR A 88 21.06 39.69 0.44
CA THR A 88 19.61 39.84 0.20
C THR A 88 18.94 38.51 -0.11
N LEU A 89 19.54 37.67 -0.95
CA LEU A 89 18.98 36.36 -1.28
C LEU A 89 18.97 35.42 -0.07
N ALA A 90 20.02 35.44 0.76
CA ALA A 90 20.05 34.69 2.02
C ALA A 90 18.97 35.18 3.00
N TRP A 91 18.79 36.49 3.13
CA TRP A 91 17.78 37.07 4.02
C TRP A 91 16.35 36.71 3.60
N VAL A 92 16.06 36.77 2.30
CA VAL A 92 14.74 36.39 1.77
C VAL A 92 14.50 34.88 1.92
N SER A 93 15.53 34.06 1.68
CA SER A 93 15.46 32.61 1.93
C SER A 93 15.12 32.31 3.38
N PHE A 94 15.75 33.02 4.32
CA PHE A 94 15.47 32.87 5.75
C PHE A 94 14.02 33.22 6.07
N ILE A 95 13.47 34.33 5.56
CA ILE A 95 12.06 34.68 5.81
C ILE A 95 11.10 33.65 5.20
N PHE A 96 11.34 33.22 3.96
CA PHE A 96 10.49 32.23 3.29
C PHE A 96 10.47 30.88 4.03
N LEU A 97 11.54 30.52 4.73
CA LEU A 97 11.59 29.34 5.57
C LEU A 97 11.01 29.58 6.97
N LEU A 98 11.23 30.75 7.56
CA LEU A 98 10.78 31.06 8.91
C LEU A 98 9.26 31.18 8.97
N LEU A 99 8.63 31.81 7.97
CA LEU A 99 7.20 32.12 8.02
C LEU A 99 6.31 30.86 8.05
N PRO A 100 6.44 29.88 7.14
CA PRO A 100 5.67 28.64 7.22
C PRO A 100 5.98 27.84 8.49
N PHE A 101 7.25 27.85 8.93
CA PHE A 101 7.66 27.19 10.16
C PHE A 101 6.92 27.77 11.37
N LEU A 102 6.87 29.10 11.51
CA LEU A 102 6.13 29.78 12.59
C LEU A 102 4.61 29.51 12.50
N ILE A 103 4.03 29.56 11.31
CA ILE A 103 2.60 29.26 11.12
C ILE A 103 2.28 27.82 11.53
N SER A 104 3.20 26.88 11.32
CA SER A 104 3.00 25.48 11.71
C SER A 104 2.81 25.31 13.23
N PHE A 105 3.32 26.21 14.08
CA PHE A 105 3.11 26.15 15.54
C PHE A 105 1.66 26.42 15.95
N VAL A 106 0.85 27.04 15.08
CA VAL A 106 -0.61 27.16 15.32
C VAL A 106 -1.26 25.78 15.49
N SER A 107 -0.69 24.74 14.86
CA SER A 107 -1.16 23.36 15.03
C SER A 107 -0.99 22.81 16.45
N LEU A 108 -0.12 23.39 17.29
CA LEU A 108 0.10 22.96 18.67
C LEU A 108 -1.06 23.31 19.60
N PHE A 109 -1.90 24.27 19.22
CA PHE A 109 -3.10 24.64 19.98
C PHE A 109 -4.30 23.72 19.66
N LYS A 110 -4.13 22.72 18.79
CA LYS A 110 -5.15 21.71 18.53
C LYS A 110 -5.11 20.63 19.62
N THR A 111 -6.26 19.97 19.85
CA THR A 111 -6.46 18.95 20.90
C THR A 111 -5.51 17.75 20.83
N VAL A 112 -4.85 17.52 19.69
CA VAL A 112 -3.90 16.42 19.48
C VAL A 112 -2.61 16.97 18.89
N THR A 113 -1.52 16.87 19.64
CA THR A 113 -0.20 17.39 19.23
C THR A 113 0.70 16.25 18.74
N CYS A 114 1.08 16.30 17.46
CA CYS A 114 2.08 15.37 16.93
C CYS A 114 3.50 15.77 17.37
N PRO A 115 4.43 14.80 17.51
CA PRO A 115 5.80 15.10 17.93
C PRO A 115 6.53 16.05 16.97
N ILE A 116 6.86 17.24 17.47
CA ILE A 116 7.44 18.35 16.69
C ILE A 116 8.82 18.00 16.11
N ILE A 117 9.62 17.22 16.86
CA ILE A 117 11.01 16.88 16.48
C ILE A 117 11.05 16.21 15.10
N GLU A 118 10.13 15.30 14.81
CA GLU A 118 10.09 14.64 13.51
C GLU A 118 9.65 15.57 12.39
N GLY A 119 8.69 16.45 12.68
CA GLY A 119 8.30 17.54 11.80
C GLY A 119 9.49 18.45 11.45
N ILE A 120 10.32 18.81 12.43
CA ILE A 120 11.54 19.60 12.23
C ILE A 120 12.52 18.86 11.31
N ILE A 121 12.71 17.54 11.50
CA ILE A 121 13.60 16.73 10.66
C ILE A 121 13.08 16.73 9.20
N PHE A 122 11.78 16.50 8.98
CA PHE A 122 11.19 16.60 7.63
C PHE A 122 11.37 17.99 7.03
N TYR A 123 11.08 19.05 7.79
CA TYR A 123 11.21 20.42 7.32
C TYR A 123 12.66 20.76 6.94
N THR A 124 13.62 20.25 7.73
CA THR A 124 15.05 20.44 7.53
C THR A 124 15.51 19.82 6.21
N PHE A 125 15.12 18.59 5.91
CA PHE A 125 15.59 17.91 4.71
C PHE A 125 14.71 18.15 3.49
N LEU A 126 13.44 18.52 3.63
CA LEU A 126 12.53 18.70 2.51
C LEU A 126 12.32 20.17 2.14
N THR A 127 12.19 21.06 3.13
CA THR A 127 11.86 22.48 2.90
C THR A 127 13.08 23.39 2.86
N ILE A 128 14.06 23.23 3.77
CA ILE A 128 15.24 24.13 3.82
C ILE A 128 16.04 24.19 2.51
N PRO A 129 16.19 23.10 1.72
CA PRO A 129 16.85 23.19 0.41
C PRO A 129 16.09 24.00 -0.65
N ALA A 130 14.77 24.15 -0.50
CA ALA A 130 13.88 24.77 -1.49
C ALA A 130 14.33 26.15 -2.02
N PRO A 131 14.62 27.16 -1.17
CA PRO A 131 15.00 28.47 -1.68
C PRO A 131 16.32 28.45 -2.45
N ILE A 132 17.28 27.60 -2.07
CA ILE A 132 18.57 27.46 -2.76
C ILE A 132 18.33 26.92 -4.18
N ILE A 133 17.48 25.90 -4.32
CA ILE A 133 17.11 25.33 -5.62
C ILE A 133 16.41 26.38 -6.48
N GLY A 134 15.40 27.07 -5.93
CA GLY A 134 14.67 28.12 -6.62
C GLY A 134 15.58 29.25 -7.11
N ILE A 135 16.43 29.77 -6.23
CA ILE A 135 17.39 30.84 -6.53
C ILE A 135 18.37 30.38 -7.61
N ALA A 136 18.94 29.18 -7.50
CA ALA A 136 19.88 28.65 -8.49
C ALA A 136 19.23 28.59 -9.89
N LEU A 137 18.02 28.04 -9.99
CA LEU A 137 17.27 27.97 -11.24
C LEU A 137 16.90 29.36 -11.78
N GLY A 138 16.51 30.29 -10.89
CA GLY A 138 16.13 31.65 -11.27
C GLY A 138 17.31 32.47 -11.79
N ILE A 139 18.45 32.44 -11.08
CA ILE A 139 19.69 33.13 -11.49
C ILE A 139 20.24 32.52 -12.78
N LEU A 140 20.25 31.18 -12.89
CA LEU A 140 20.67 30.48 -14.09
C LEU A 140 19.79 30.93 -15.28
N SER A 141 18.46 30.89 -15.14
CA SER A 141 17.52 31.33 -16.19
C SER A 141 17.70 32.80 -16.59
N TYR A 142 17.96 33.68 -15.62
CA TYR A 142 18.29 35.09 -15.88
C TYR A 142 19.58 35.25 -16.69
N SER A 143 20.59 34.42 -16.42
CA SER A 143 21.88 34.46 -17.12
C SER A 143 21.79 34.02 -18.59
N LEU A 144 20.79 33.19 -18.98
CA LEU A 144 20.58 32.81 -20.37
C LEU A 144 19.99 33.96 -21.18
N SER A 145 18.93 34.56 -20.65
CA SER A 145 18.22 35.65 -21.29
C SER A 145 17.44 36.46 -20.27
N LYS A 146 17.81 37.72 -20.13
CA LYS A 146 17.12 38.67 -19.23
C LYS A 146 15.65 38.88 -19.64
N ARG A 147 15.31 38.76 -20.92
CA ARG A 147 13.96 39.04 -21.45
C ARG A 147 12.99 37.91 -21.09
N ILE A 148 13.36 36.67 -21.39
CA ILE A 148 12.49 35.49 -21.24
C ILE A 148 12.85 34.63 -20.00
N SER A 149 13.64 35.16 -19.07
CA SER A 149 14.12 34.44 -17.88
C SER A 149 13.03 33.75 -17.06
N LEU A 150 11.83 34.34 -16.96
CA LEU A 150 10.71 33.74 -16.24
C LEU A 150 10.19 32.49 -16.94
N LEU A 151 10.05 32.53 -18.26
CA LEU A 151 9.63 31.37 -19.06
C LEU A 151 10.65 30.25 -18.97
N LEU A 152 11.95 30.57 -19.05
CA LEU A 152 13.03 29.59 -18.91
C LEU A 152 13.05 28.95 -17.52
N PHE A 153 12.82 29.73 -16.47
CA PHE A 153 12.71 29.22 -15.10
C PHE A 153 11.53 28.27 -14.94
N LEU A 154 10.34 28.65 -15.42
CA LEU A 154 9.16 27.80 -15.37
C LEU A 154 9.40 26.51 -16.17
N LEU A 155 10.00 26.61 -17.36
CA LEU A 155 10.34 25.44 -18.17
C LEU A 155 11.30 24.50 -17.43
N ALA A 156 12.37 25.03 -16.83
CA ALA A 156 13.31 24.23 -16.04
C ALA A 156 12.64 23.58 -14.83
N PHE A 157 11.79 24.32 -14.12
CA PHE A 157 10.98 23.79 -13.01
C PHE A 157 10.08 22.64 -13.46
N PHE A 158 9.35 22.81 -14.58
CA PHE A 158 8.48 21.77 -15.13
C PHE A 158 9.26 20.53 -15.60
N ILE A 159 10.42 20.71 -16.24
CA ILE A 159 11.28 19.57 -16.64
C ILE A 159 11.71 18.77 -15.41
N ILE A 160 12.16 19.43 -14.35
CA ILE A 160 12.55 18.75 -13.10
C ILE A 160 11.32 18.08 -12.45
N ALA A 161 10.15 18.72 -12.48
CA ALA A 161 8.91 18.17 -11.93
C ALA A 161 8.39 16.95 -12.71
N LEU A 162 8.76 16.80 -13.99
CA LEU A 162 8.38 15.66 -14.83
C LEU A 162 9.28 14.43 -14.65
N ILE A 163 10.49 14.56 -14.09
CA ILE A 163 11.41 13.42 -13.86
C ILE A 163 10.69 12.23 -13.18
N PRO A 164 9.92 12.43 -12.09
CA PRO A 164 9.17 11.34 -11.46
C PRO A 164 8.16 10.65 -12.37
N VAL A 165 7.50 11.41 -13.26
CA VAL A 165 6.53 10.86 -14.21
C VAL A 165 7.24 9.95 -15.20
N PHE A 166 8.41 10.36 -15.71
CA PHE A 166 9.23 9.53 -16.57
C PHE A 166 9.74 8.28 -15.84
N GLU A 167 10.23 8.41 -14.61
CA GLU A 167 10.68 7.26 -13.83
C GLU A 167 9.55 6.26 -13.56
N ILE A 168 8.39 6.71 -13.08
CA ILE A 168 7.25 5.83 -12.84
C ILE A 168 6.75 5.18 -14.13
N TYR A 169 6.77 5.92 -15.25
CA TYR A 169 6.29 5.38 -16.51
C TYR A 169 7.22 4.29 -17.06
N PHE A 170 8.55 4.49 -17.05
CA PHE A 170 9.51 3.61 -17.73
C PHE A 170 10.28 2.63 -16.82
N ASN A 171 10.48 2.97 -15.56
CA ASN A 171 11.25 2.14 -14.62
C ASN A 171 10.33 1.33 -13.71
N PRO A 172 10.81 0.20 -13.16
CA PRO A 172 10.00 -0.60 -12.26
C PRO A 172 9.41 0.14 -11.06
N GLN A 173 10.18 1.01 -10.41
CA GLN A 173 9.80 1.66 -9.16
C GLN A 173 8.54 2.55 -9.21
N VAL A 174 7.92 2.71 -8.04
CA VAL A 174 6.90 3.72 -7.74
C VAL A 174 7.35 4.78 -6.72
N TYR A 175 8.51 4.58 -6.07
CA TYR A 175 9.18 5.63 -5.30
C TYR A 175 10.05 6.49 -6.22
N PHE A 176 10.38 7.72 -5.79
CA PHE A 176 11.31 8.57 -6.53
C PHE A 176 12.00 9.60 -5.64
N TYR A 177 13.20 10.02 -6.06
CA TYR A 177 13.93 11.15 -5.48
C TYR A 177 13.92 12.30 -6.48
N ASN A 178 13.64 13.51 -6.00
CA ASN A 178 13.54 14.68 -6.89
C ASN A 178 14.01 15.94 -6.19
N PRO A 179 14.68 16.89 -6.85
CA PRO A 179 15.10 18.13 -6.21
C PRO A 179 13.94 18.94 -5.62
N ILE A 180 12.77 18.94 -6.26
CA ILE A 180 11.60 19.72 -5.84
C ILE A 180 10.97 19.10 -4.59
N VAL A 181 10.50 17.86 -4.66
CA VAL A 181 9.78 17.24 -3.53
C VAL A 181 10.70 16.52 -2.53
N GLY A 182 11.90 16.14 -2.96
CA GLY A 182 12.89 15.39 -2.18
C GLY A 182 12.78 13.90 -2.34
N PHE A 183 11.73 13.36 -1.75
CA PHE A 183 11.48 11.93 -1.78
C PHE A 183 9.99 11.68 -1.70
N PHE A 184 9.52 10.81 -2.58
CA PHE A 184 8.18 10.23 -2.52
C PHE A 184 8.31 8.74 -2.26
N PRO A 185 7.69 8.21 -1.18
CA PRO A 185 7.91 6.85 -0.72
C PRO A 185 7.25 5.79 -1.58
N GLY A 186 6.30 6.14 -2.46
CA GLY A 186 5.48 5.19 -3.21
C GLY A 186 4.01 5.23 -2.78
N THR A 187 3.41 4.06 -2.55
CA THR A 187 1.97 3.96 -2.30
C THR A 187 1.53 4.61 -0.98
N ILE A 188 0.34 5.21 -0.95
CA ILE A 188 -0.24 5.84 0.26
C ILE A 188 -0.50 4.87 1.42
N TYR A 189 -0.55 3.56 1.14
CA TYR A 189 -0.80 2.51 2.12
C TYR A 189 0.41 2.22 3.03
N ASP A 190 1.60 2.66 2.65
CA ASP A 190 2.78 2.56 3.50
C ASP A 190 2.88 3.81 4.40
N GLU A 191 2.47 3.63 5.65
CA GLU A 191 2.35 4.73 6.61
C GLU A 191 3.74 5.22 7.11
N GLY A 192 4.72 4.33 7.21
CA GLY A 192 6.06 4.64 7.71
C GLY A 192 6.96 5.33 6.68
N ILE A 193 7.03 6.66 6.74
CA ILE A 193 7.99 7.50 6.01
C ILE A 193 9.06 7.96 6.99
N GLU A 194 10.33 7.80 6.63
CA GLU A 194 11.45 8.20 7.46
C GLU A 194 12.43 9.04 6.65
N VAL A 195 13.08 10.00 7.31
CA VAL A 195 14.27 10.65 6.77
C VAL A 195 15.46 9.74 7.05
N ASP A 196 15.78 8.90 6.09
CA ASP A 196 16.91 7.99 6.15
C ASP A 196 18.22 8.68 5.71
N LEU A 197 19.34 8.02 5.98
CA LEU A 197 20.66 8.51 5.58
C LEU A 197 20.74 8.77 4.07
N LYS A 198 20.04 7.98 3.26
CA LYS A 198 20.02 8.10 1.81
C LYS A 198 19.34 9.40 1.35
N LEU A 199 18.19 9.76 1.93
CA LEU A 199 17.57 11.05 1.69
C LEU A 199 18.45 12.20 2.17
N MET A 200 19.11 12.07 3.33
CA MET A 200 20.03 13.09 3.84
C MET A 200 21.18 13.34 2.85
N ILE A 201 21.83 12.28 2.37
CA ILE A 201 22.92 12.36 1.38
C ILE A 201 22.40 12.98 0.08
N TYR A 202 21.25 12.52 -0.43
CA TYR A 202 20.62 13.09 -1.62
C TYR A 202 20.41 14.60 -1.51
N ARG A 203 19.96 15.08 -0.34
CA ARG A 203 19.73 16.50 -0.10
C ARG A 203 21.02 17.29 0.03
N ILE A 204 22.06 16.73 0.64
CA ILE A 204 23.39 17.33 0.66
C ILE A 204 23.94 17.47 -0.76
N LEU A 205 23.83 16.44 -1.60
CA LEU A 205 24.26 16.49 -3.00
C LEU A 205 23.53 17.58 -3.79
N ASN A 206 22.21 17.70 -3.62
CA ASN A 206 21.43 18.79 -4.21
C ASN A 206 21.92 20.16 -3.73
N LEU A 207 22.10 20.36 -2.43
CA LEU A 207 22.57 21.61 -1.87
C LEU A 207 23.94 22.00 -2.45
N LEU A 208 24.90 21.06 -2.50
CA LEU A 208 26.21 21.30 -3.08
C LEU A 208 26.12 21.70 -4.56
N PHE A 209 25.29 21.00 -5.34
CA PHE A 209 25.09 21.29 -6.77
C PHE A 209 24.43 22.66 -7.02
N PHE A 210 23.34 22.98 -6.32
CA PHE A 210 22.65 24.26 -6.55
C PHE A 210 23.40 25.45 -5.96
N LEU A 211 24.13 25.28 -4.83
CA LEU A 211 25.03 26.32 -4.32
C LEU A 211 26.20 26.58 -5.28
N SER A 212 26.77 25.54 -5.90
CA SER A 212 27.83 25.72 -6.90
C SER A 212 27.30 26.47 -8.13
N ILE A 213 26.08 26.21 -8.59
CA ILE A 213 25.43 26.99 -9.66
C ILE A 213 25.32 28.46 -9.26
N ILE A 214 24.79 28.76 -8.08
CA ILE A 214 24.66 30.16 -7.61
C ILE A 214 26.03 30.85 -7.64
N PHE A 215 27.05 30.20 -7.09
CA PHE A 215 28.40 30.74 -7.05
C PHE A 215 28.99 30.97 -8.44
N LEU A 216 28.93 29.98 -9.32
CA LEU A 216 29.51 30.01 -10.66
C LEU A 216 28.81 31.04 -11.56
N VAL A 217 27.47 31.07 -11.56
CA VAL A 217 26.72 32.05 -12.36
C VAL A 217 26.98 33.47 -11.87
N LEU A 218 26.93 33.72 -10.55
CA LEU A 218 27.19 35.05 -10.02
C LEU A 218 28.63 35.49 -10.30
N ARG A 219 29.62 34.61 -10.15
CA ARG A 219 31.02 34.90 -10.52
C ARG A 219 31.15 35.27 -12.00
N ALA A 220 30.49 34.53 -12.88
CA ALA A 220 30.57 34.75 -14.32
C ALA A 220 29.80 36.02 -14.77
N LEU A 221 28.69 36.36 -14.10
CA LEU A 221 27.98 37.62 -14.31
C LEU A 221 28.82 38.83 -13.86
N VAL A 222 29.51 38.71 -12.72
CA VAL A 222 30.39 39.78 -12.20
C VAL A 222 31.63 39.97 -13.06
N SER A 223 32.28 38.89 -13.51
CA SER A 223 33.43 38.99 -14.41
C SER A 223 33.06 39.29 -15.87
N SER A 224 31.76 39.37 -16.18
CA SER A 224 31.23 39.51 -17.56
C SER A 224 31.77 38.46 -18.55
N SER A 225 32.19 37.29 -18.05
CA SER A 225 32.82 36.24 -18.85
C SER A 225 31.76 35.32 -19.48
N ARG A 226 31.54 35.48 -20.79
CA ARG A 226 30.67 34.58 -21.57
C ARG A 226 31.15 33.13 -21.56
N TYR A 227 32.46 32.91 -21.50
CA TYR A 227 33.05 31.56 -21.45
C TYR A 227 32.73 30.85 -20.13
N SER A 228 32.89 31.54 -19.00
CA SER A 228 32.56 31.00 -17.67
C SER A 228 31.05 30.70 -17.54
N LEU A 229 30.19 31.53 -18.14
CA LEU A 229 28.75 31.25 -18.22
C LEU A 229 28.48 29.98 -19.03
N LYS A 230 29.07 29.81 -20.22
CA LYS A 230 28.92 28.59 -21.04
C LYS A 230 29.33 27.33 -20.28
N ILE A 231 30.46 27.35 -19.58
CA ILE A 231 30.89 26.23 -18.74
C ILE A 231 29.85 25.93 -17.67
N THR A 232 29.30 26.95 -17.02
CA THR A 232 28.30 26.77 -15.96
C THR A 232 27.00 26.15 -16.50
N TRP A 233 26.59 26.51 -17.71
CA TRP A 233 25.44 25.88 -18.40
C TRP A 233 25.69 24.42 -18.75
N VAL A 234 26.87 24.11 -19.29
CA VAL A 234 27.27 22.74 -19.58
C VAL A 234 27.29 21.92 -18.29
N TYR A 235 27.88 22.47 -17.22
CA TYR A 235 27.89 21.86 -15.89
C TYR A 235 26.47 21.59 -15.36
N SER A 236 25.55 22.55 -15.52
CA SER A 236 24.16 22.42 -15.04
C SER A 236 23.35 21.34 -15.77
N ILE A 237 23.82 20.87 -16.92
CA ILE A 237 23.18 19.81 -17.72
C ILE A 237 23.90 18.47 -17.50
N ILE A 238 25.23 18.46 -17.60
CA ILE A 238 26.03 17.22 -17.54
C ILE A 238 25.93 16.57 -16.16
N VAL A 239 26.02 17.34 -15.07
CA VAL A 239 26.01 16.76 -13.72
C VAL A 239 24.68 16.08 -13.38
N PRO A 240 23.50 16.70 -13.61
CA PRO A 240 22.23 16.00 -13.44
C PRO A 240 22.08 14.79 -14.36
N LEU A 241 22.54 14.86 -15.61
CA LEU A 241 22.46 13.75 -16.55
C LEU A 241 23.31 12.55 -16.08
N ALA A 242 24.54 12.82 -15.64
CA ALA A 242 25.40 11.81 -15.04
C ALA A 242 24.79 11.21 -13.77
N PHE A 243 24.17 12.04 -12.92
CA PHE A 243 23.46 11.57 -11.73
C PHE A 243 22.29 10.66 -12.09
N ILE A 244 21.47 11.01 -13.09
CA ILE A 244 20.34 10.17 -13.53
C ILE A 244 20.83 8.80 -14.01
N ILE A 245 21.92 8.76 -14.79
CA ILE A 245 22.51 7.51 -15.29
C ILE A 245 23.01 6.64 -14.14
N LEU A 246 23.72 7.23 -13.16
CA LEU A 246 24.29 6.51 -12.02
C LEU A 246 23.32 6.32 -10.85
N SER A 247 22.11 6.89 -10.93
CA SER A 247 21.15 6.94 -9.83
C SER A 247 20.79 5.54 -9.31
N SER A 248 20.72 4.56 -10.21
CA SER A 248 20.42 3.16 -9.90
C SER A 248 21.48 2.51 -9.03
N ASP A 249 22.76 2.80 -9.30
CA ASP A 249 23.90 2.21 -8.59
C ASP A 249 24.03 2.75 -7.17
N PHE A 250 23.71 4.04 -6.98
CA PHE A 250 23.59 4.66 -5.66
C PHE A 250 22.25 4.37 -4.96
N GLY A 251 21.37 3.65 -5.65
CA GLY A 251 20.10 3.20 -5.17
C GLY A 251 18.96 4.21 -5.24
N TYR A 252 19.15 5.41 -5.77
CA TYR A 252 18.12 6.46 -5.91
C TYR A 252 17.08 6.16 -6.98
N SER A 253 17.35 5.21 -7.87
CA SER A 253 16.36 4.64 -8.76
C SER A 253 16.48 3.11 -8.81
N THR A 254 15.47 2.45 -9.36
CA THR A 254 15.48 1.03 -9.66
C THR A 254 15.19 0.86 -11.14
N THR A 255 16.21 0.43 -11.88
CA THR A 255 16.12 0.12 -13.31
C THR A 255 15.83 -1.36 -13.54
N PRO A 256 15.39 -1.76 -14.75
CA PRO A 256 15.24 -3.18 -15.09
C PRO A 256 16.54 -3.99 -14.89
N SER A 257 17.70 -3.40 -15.17
CA SER A 257 19.01 -4.03 -14.94
C SER A 257 19.26 -4.30 -13.46
N ARG A 258 18.91 -3.36 -12.58
CA ARG A 258 19.02 -3.55 -11.12
C ARG A 258 18.07 -4.62 -10.60
N ILE A 259 16.84 -4.68 -11.13
CA ILE A 259 15.91 -5.78 -10.81
C ILE A 259 16.53 -7.12 -11.19
N LYS A 260 17.09 -7.27 -12.39
CA LYS A 260 17.74 -8.52 -12.82
C LYS A 260 18.97 -8.90 -11.99
N ALA A 261 19.66 -7.91 -11.41
CA ALA A 261 20.79 -8.17 -10.51
C ALA A 261 20.34 -8.68 -9.12
N GLU A 262 19.17 -8.23 -8.64
CA GLU A 262 18.63 -8.62 -7.32
C GLU A 262 17.69 -9.84 -7.38
N LEU A 263 17.05 -10.04 -8.53
CA LEU A 263 16.23 -11.19 -8.91
C LEU A 263 16.97 -11.93 -10.02
N ASP A 264 18.00 -12.66 -9.60
CA ASP A 264 19.06 -13.26 -10.42
C ASP A 264 18.65 -14.50 -11.22
N LYS A 265 17.41 -14.98 -11.05
CA LYS A 265 16.86 -16.13 -11.77
C LYS A 265 15.62 -15.76 -12.56
N THR A 266 15.45 -16.42 -13.70
CA THR A 266 14.30 -16.21 -14.59
C THR A 266 13.69 -17.52 -15.05
N ILE A 267 12.36 -17.63 -14.96
CA ILE A 267 11.58 -18.66 -15.64
C ILE A 267 10.86 -18.01 -16.81
N SER A 268 11.09 -18.51 -18.03
CA SER A 268 10.25 -18.18 -19.19
C SER A 268 9.25 -19.30 -19.42
N SER A 269 7.96 -18.99 -19.27
CA SER A 269 6.85 -19.90 -19.56
C SER A 269 6.17 -19.50 -20.88
N GLU A 270 5.01 -20.08 -21.20
CA GLU A 270 4.28 -19.72 -22.43
C GLU A 270 3.84 -18.26 -22.41
N HIS A 271 3.28 -17.79 -21.28
CA HIS A 271 2.69 -16.46 -21.18
C HIS A 271 3.48 -15.48 -20.30
N TYR A 272 4.52 -15.92 -19.60
CA TYR A 272 5.24 -15.10 -18.61
C TYR A 272 6.76 -15.12 -18.74
N GLU A 273 7.37 -14.04 -18.26
CA GLU A 273 8.76 -14.00 -17.80
C GLU A 273 8.76 -13.71 -16.30
N ILE A 274 9.13 -14.71 -15.49
CA ILE A 274 9.07 -14.63 -14.03
C ILE A 274 10.49 -14.45 -13.50
N HIS A 275 10.78 -13.28 -12.92
CA HIS A 275 12.06 -12.98 -12.27
C HIS A 275 11.93 -13.19 -10.76
N TYR A 276 12.90 -13.88 -10.18
CA TYR A 276 12.95 -14.21 -8.77
C TYR A 276 14.40 -14.34 -8.29
N SER A 277 14.60 -14.42 -6.97
CA SER A 277 15.93 -14.63 -6.41
C SER A 277 16.23 -16.13 -6.24
N SER A 278 17.48 -16.52 -6.48
CA SER A 278 18.01 -17.87 -6.21
C SER A 278 17.88 -18.33 -4.76
N ALA A 279 17.57 -17.42 -3.82
CA ALA A 279 17.26 -17.76 -2.42
C ALA A 279 15.92 -18.48 -2.24
N LEU A 280 15.02 -18.44 -3.24
CA LEU A 280 13.73 -19.14 -3.17
C LEU A 280 13.88 -20.63 -3.53
N ASN A 281 13.04 -21.44 -2.91
CA ASN A 281 13.00 -22.88 -3.16
C ASN A 281 12.42 -23.21 -4.55
N ASP A 282 13.05 -24.15 -5.27
CA ASP A 282 12.66 -24.55 -6.63
C ASP A 282 11.24 -25.14 -6.74
N THR A 283 10.81 -25.90 -5.74
CA THR A 283 9.44 -26.44 -5.66
C THR A 283 8.44 -25.28 -5.54
N LEU A 284 8.71 -24.32 -4.66
CA LEU A 284 7.85 -23.16 -4.46
C LEU A 284 7.74 -22.32 -5.74
N ILE A 285 8.85 -22.01 -6.41
CA ILE A 285 8.78 -21.20 -7.63
C ILE A 285 8.08 -21.95 -8.78
N SER A 286 8.22 -23.29 -8.85
CA SER A 286 7.48 -24.12 -9.80
C SER A 286 5.97 -24.08 -9.54
N VAL A 287 5.55 -24.14 -8.27
CA VAL A 287 4.15 -23.95 -7.87
C VAL A 287 3.65 -22.56 -8.28
N ILE A 288 4.43 -21.51 -8.01
CA ILE A 288 4.10 -20.13 -8.38
C ILE A 288 3.96 -20.00 -9.90
N ALA A 289 4.89 -20.52 -10.69
CA ALA A 289 4.85 -20.47 -12.15
C ALA A 289 3.62 -21.21 -12.73
N LEU A 290 3.26 -22.34 -12.14
CA LEU A 290 2.03 -23.06 -12.51
C LEU A 290 0.75 -22.28 -12.17
N HIS A 291 0.74 -21.54 -11.06
CA HIS A 291 -0.38 -20.64 -10.73
C HIS A 291 -0.53 -19.53 -11.78
N HIS A 292 0.57 -18.97 -12.29
CA HIS A 292 0.53 -17.95 -13.35
C HIS A 292 -0.17 -18.47 -14.60
N GLU A 293 0.21 -19.67 -15.07
CA GLU A 293 -0.37 -20.29 -16.26
C GLU A 293 -1.84 -20.68 -16.05
N PHE A 294 -2.19 -21.20 -14.87
CA PHE A 294 -3.58 -21.47 -14.52
C PHE A 294 -4.42 -20.19 -14.57
N TYR A 295 -3.99 -19.13 -13.87
CA TYR A 295 -4.72 -17.88 -13.81
C TYR A 295 -4.79 -17.19 -15.16
N TYR A 296 -3.76 -17.28 -16.01
CA TYR A 296 -3.85 -16.85 -17.40
C TYR A 296 -5.01 -17.54 -18.12
N SER A 297 -5.10 -18.88 -18.00
CA SER A 297 -6.14 -19.66 -18.68
C SER A 297 -7.57 -19.34 -18.19
N GLU A 298 -7.73 -18.94 -16.92
CA GLU A 298 -9.01 -18.48 -16.40
C GLU A 298 -9.35 -17.07 -16.89
N LEU A 299 -8.38 -16.16 -16.84
CA LEU A 299 -8.58 -14.76 -17.20
C LEU A 299 -8.76 -14.57 -18.72
N GLU A 300 -8.12 -15.39 -19.54
CA GLU A 300 -8.36 -15.44 -20.99
C GLU A 300 -9.83 -15.75 -21.28
N LYS A 301 -10.40 -16.75 -20.60
CA LYS A 301 -11.81 -17.12 -20.75
C LYS A 301 -12.73 -16.05 -20.21
N TYR A 302 -12.42 -15.52 -19.01
CA TYR A 302 -13.24 -14.51 -18.34
C TYR A 302 -13.31 -13.21 -19.16
N PHE A 303 -12.16 -12.68 -19.58
CA PHE A 303 -12.09 -11.45 -20.34
C PHE A 303 -12.35 -11.65 -21.83
N ASN A 304 -12.31 -12.88 -22.36
CA ASN A 304 -12.37 -13.15 -23.80
C ASN A 304 -11.37 -12.26 -24.58
N VAL A 305 -10.12 -12.26 -24.13
CA VAL A 305 -9.00 -11.50 -24.73
C VAL A 305 -7.67 -12.13 -24.33
N LYS A 306 -6.64 -11.93 -25.16
CA LYS A 306 -5.26 -12.35 -24.88
C LYS A 306 -4.35 -11.13 -24.79
N PRO A 307 -3.53 -10.99 -23.73
CA PRO A 307 -2.42 -10.06 -23.71
C PRO A 307 -1.52 -10.26 -24.93
N LYS A 308 -1.19 -9.17 -25.64
CA LYS A 308 -0.36 -9.23 -26.86
C LYS A 308 1.13 -9.52 -26.60
N LYS A 309 1.56 -9.38 -25.35
CA LYS A 309 2.93 -9.60 -24.91
C LYS A 309 2.90 -10.52 -23.70
N LYS A 310 4.01 -11.24 -23.48
CA LYS A 310 4.23 -11.93 -22.21
C LYS A 310 4.16 -10.93 -21.06
N ILE A 311 3.58 -11.36 -19.95
CA ILE A 311 3.52 -10.58 -18.71
C ILE A 311 4.81 -10.85 -17.94
N VAL A 312 5.48 -9.78 -17.50
CA VAL A 312 6.66 -9.90 -16.66
C VAL A 312 6.21 -9.96 -15.20
N SER A 313 6.66 -10.96 -14.45
CA SER A 313 6.28 -11.14 -13.04
C SER A 313 7.52 -11.07 -12.16
N LEU A 314 7.52 -10.13 -11.22
CA LEU A 314 8.64 -9.90 -10.30
C LEU A 314 8.26 -10.44 -8.91
N ILE A 315 8.87 -11.57 -8.54
CA ILE A 315 8.61 -12.26 -7.27
C ILE A 315 9.70 -11.90 -6.25
N PHE A 316 9.35 -11.07 -5.28
CA PHE A 316 10.25 -10.64 -4.22
C PHE A 316 10.28 -11.65 -3.05
N ASN A 317 11.45 -11.84 -2.45
CA ASN A 317 11.66 -12.76 -1.31
C ASN A 317 10.82 -12.39 -0.09
N ASN A 318 10.57 -11.09 0.11
CA ASN A 318 9.75 -10.57 1.18
C ASN A 318 9.34 -9.12 0.89
N ARG A 319 8.40 -8.62 1.70
CA ARG A 319 7.90 -7.23 1.65
C ARG A 319 8.99 -6.18 1.81
N GLY A 320 10.05 -6.46 2.57
CA GLY A 320 11.17 -5.54 2.76
C GLY A 320 11.99 -5.33 1.49
N GLN A 321 12.29 -6.42 0.77
CA GLN A 321 12.95 -6.36 -0.54
C GLN A 321 12.08 -5.62 -1.57
N LYS A 322 10.76 -5.91 -1.60
CA LYS A 322 9.80 -5.19 -2.46
C LYS A 322 9.76 -3.69 -2.13
N LYS A 323 9.73 -3.29 -0.86
CA LYS A 323 9.79 -1.89 -0.45
C LYS A 323 11.07 -1.20 -0.95
N ARG A 324 12.22 -1.86 -0.82
CA ARG A 324 13.53 -1.31 -1.23
C ARG A 324 13.65 -1.12 -2.74
N LEU A 325 13.17 -2.07 -3.53
CA LEU A 325 13.36 -2.10 -4.98
C LEU A 325 12.20 -1.46 -5.74
N PHE A 326 10.97 -1.63 -5.28
CA PHE A 326 9.78 -1.15 -5.96
C PHE A 326 9.17 0.09 -5.29
N GLY A 327 9.18 0.18 -3.95
CA GLY A 327 8.65 1.33 -3.20
C GLY A 327 7.38 1.06 -2.41
N THR A 328 6.91 -0.19 -2.34
CA THR A 328 5.82 -0.56 -1.43
C THR A 328 6.10 -1.89 -0.75
N ALA A 329 5.84 -1.96 0.55
CA ALA A 329 5.92 -3.20 1.33
C ALA A 329 4.60 -3.98 1.26
N ASN A 330 3.49 -3.28 1.47
CA ASN A 330 2.22 -3.93 1.80
C ASN A 330 1.28 -4.10 0.61
N ALA A 331 1.43 -3.30 -0.46
CA ALA A 331 0.61 -3.41 -1.65
C ALA A 331 1.36 -4.21 -2.73
N ASP A 332 0.72 -5.23 -3.28
CA ASP A 332 1.10 -5.78 -4.58
C ASP A 332 0.50 -4.87 -5.66
N VAL A 333 1.17 -4.78 -6.80
CA VAL A 333 0.82 -3.80 -7.84
C VAL A 333 1.08 -4.38 -9.22
N ALA A 334 0.19 -4.10 -10.15
CA ALA A 334 0.41 -4.22 -11.58
C ALA A 334 0.63 -2.84 -12.21
N LYS A 335 1.44 -2.78 -13.26
CA LYS A 335 1.61 -1.58 -14.09
C LYS A 335 1.09 -1.84 -15.49
N PRO A 336 -0.22 -1.73 -15.77
CA PRO A 336 -0.78 -2.19 -17.03
C PRO A 336 -0.13 -1.61 -18.29
N TRP A 337 0.48 -0.42 -18.26
CA TRP A 337 1.21 0.19 -19.39
C TRP A 337 2.58 -0.40 -19.71
N ILE A 338 3.19 -1.14 -18.79
CA ILE A 338 4.31 -2.06 -19.03
C ILE A 338 3.90 -3.36 -18.35
N PRO A 339 3.35 -4.38 -19.06
CA PRO A 339 2.60 -5.49 -18.47
C PRO A 339 3.44 -6.30 -17.47
N GLU A 340 3.55 -5.77 -16.27
CA GLU A 340 4.45 -6.13 -15.18
C GLU A 340 3.63 -6.21 -13.90
N ILE A 341 3.87 -7.25 -13.12
CA ILE A 341 3.28 -7.46 -11.80
C ILE A 341 4.38 -7.59 -10.73
N TYR A 342 4.12 -7.03 -9.56
CA TYR A 342 5.08 -6.84 -8.48
C TYR A 342 4.53 -7.45 -7.20
N ILE A 343 5.02 -8.64 -6.83
CA ILE A 343 4.42 -9.44 -5.77
C ILE A 343 5.48 -10.02 -4.82
N SER A 344 5.18 -10.09 -3.53
CA SER A 344 6.02 -10.80 -2.58
C SER A 344 5.59 -12.27 -2.44
N VAL A 345 6.56 -13.15 -2.17
CA VAL A 345 6.33 -14.60 -2.08
C VAL A 345 5.30 -15.00 -1.03
N ASP A 346 5.07 -14.18 0.01
CA ASP A 346 4.06 -14.44 1.05
C ASP A 346 2.61 -14.11 0.63
N ASN A 347 2.43 -13.48 -0.53
CA ASN A 347 1.14 -13.04 -1.05
C ASN A 347 0.72 -13.70 -2.38
N TYR A 348 1.57 -14.54 -2.99
CA TYR A 348 1.29 -15.12 -4.32
C TYR A 348 -0.04 -15.88 -4.41
N ASP A 349 -0.46 -16.53 -3.33
CA ASP A 349 -1.70 -17.31 -3.27
C ASP A 349 -2.95 -16.44 -3.03
N LYS A 350 -2.77 -15.14 -2.74
CA LYS A 350 -3.84 -14.19 -2.40
C LYS A 350 -4.10 -13.13 -3.46
N THR A 351 -3.05 -12.59 -4.08
CA THR A 351 -3.16 -11.40 -4.95
C THR A 351 -2.74 -11.66 -6.39
N LEU A 352 -2.12 -12.79 -6.70
CA LEU A 352 -1.56 -13.03 -8.02
C LEU A 352 -2.60 -12.95 -9.15
N LYS A 353 -3.77 -13.57 -8.98
CA LYS A 353 -4.84 -13.53 -10.00
C LYS A 353 -5.37 -12.10 -10.19
N HIS A 354 -5.56 -11.36 -9.10
CA HIS A 354 -5.92 -9.93 -9.11
C HIS A 354 -4.93 -9.10 -9.92
N GLU A 355 -3.62 -9.23 -9.66
CA GLU A 355 -2.60 -8.45 -10.38
C GLU A 355 -2.47 -8.86 -11.86
N ILE A 356 -2.66 -10.14 -12.19
CA ILE A 356 -2.71 -10.59 -13.59
C ILE A 356 -3.95 -10.00 -14.30
N ALA A 357 -5.09 -9.87 -13.62
CA ALA A 357 -6.30 -9.30 -14.22
C ALA A 357 -6.08 -7.87 -14.71
N HIS A 358 -5.32 -7.05 -13.96
CA HIS A 358 -4.89 -5.72 -14.41
C HIS A 358 -4.04 -5.73 -15.69
N CYS A 359 -3.28 -6.81 -15.93
CA CYS A 359 -2.52 -6.97 -17.16
C CYS A 359 -3.40 -7.37 -18.36
N PHE A 360 -4.54 -8.05 -18.13
CA PHE A 360 -5.54 -8.34 -19.16
C PHE A 360 -6.36 -7.10 -19.54
N THR A 361 -6.71 -6.26 -18.55
CA THR A 361 -7.51 -5.04 -18.79
C THR A 361 -6.80 -4.05 -19.69
N ARG A 362 -5.47 -4.08 -19.72
CA ARG A 362 -4.62 -3.36 -20.68
C ARG A 362 -5.12 -3.42 -22.13
N GLU A 363 -5.65 -4.56 -22.57
CA GLU A 363 -6.05 -4.77 -23.96
C GLU A 363 -7.33 -3.99 -24.37
N PHE A 364 -8.08 -3.49 -23.39
CA PHE A 364 -9.27 -2.65 -23.59
C PHE A 364 -9.27 -1.39 -22.71
N GLY A 365 -8.15 -1.08 -22.05
CA GLY A 365 -7.95 0.15 -21.30
C GLY A 365 -7.61 1.35 -22.19
N SER A 366 -7.84 2.55 -21.66
CA SER A 366 -7.72 3.80 -22.39
C SER A 366 -6.37 4.50 -22.17
N TYR A 367 -6.05 5.39 -23.12
CA TYR A 367 -4.89 6.31 -23.09
C TYR A 367 -3.52 5.64 -22.90
N ILE A 368 -2.56 6.44 -22.43
CA ILE A 368 -1.15 6.04 -22.28
C ILE A 368 -0.93 5.03 -21.15
N PHE A 369 -1.78 5.03 -20.11
CA PHE A 369 -1.65 4.11 -18.98
C PHE A 369 -2.39 2.78 -19.15
N LYS A 370 -3.25 2.66 -20.18
CA LYS A 370 -4.01 1.45 -20.51
C LYS A 370 -4.82 0.91 -19.33
N ILE A 371 -5.48 1.82 -18.63
CA ILE A 371 -6.37 1.57 -17.50
C ILE A 371 -7.72 2.22 -17.77
N ALA A 372 -8.65 2.13 -16.83
CA ALA A 372 -9.99 2.69 -16.99
C ALA A 372 -9.95 4.19 -17.32
N ASP A 373 -10.95 4.64 -18.07
CA ASP A 373 -11.16 6.06 -18.35
C ASP A 373 -11.17 6.90 -17.07
N ASN A 374 -10.68 8.15 -17.18
CA ASN A 374 -10.53 9.08 -16.06
C ASN A 374 -9.76 8.53 -14.85
N PHE A 375 -8.93 7.48 -15.03
CA PHE A 375 -8.23 6.80 -13.94
C PHE A 375 -9.17 6.33 -12.84
N ASN A 376 -10.40 5.91 -13.18
CA ASN A 376 -11.43 5.59 -12.21
C ASN A 376 -11.02 4.37 -11.34
N PRO A 377 -10.72 4.55 -10.04
CA PRO A 377 -10.22 3.46 -9.20
C PRO A 377 -11.28 2.37 -8.95
N SER A 378 -12.57 2.73 -8.97
CA SER A 378 -13.65 1.76 -8.81
C SER A 378 -13.74 0.81 -10.00
N LEU A 379 -13.51 1.30 -11.22
CA LEU A 379 -13.39 0.43 -12.40
C LEU A 379 -12.12 -0.40 -12.39
N ILE A 380 -10.97 0.23 -12.09
CA ILE A 380 -9.67 -0.43 -12.11
C ILE A 380 -9.63 -1.57 -11.11
N GLU A 381 -9.92 -1.30 -9.83
CA GLU A 381 -9.85 -2.34 -8.79
C GLU A 381 -11.06 -3.27 -8.83
N GLY A 382 -12.23 -2.74 -9.14
CA GLY A 382 -13.44 -3.56 -9.19
C GLY A 382 -13.42 -4.61 -10.31
N VAL A 383 -12.82 -4.33 -11.48
CA VAL A 383 -12.71 -5.37 -12.52
C VAL A 383 -11.77 -6.50 -12.12
N ALA A 384 -10.68 -6.19 -11.43
CA ALA A 384 -9.75 -7.19 -10.93
C ALA A 384 -10.40 -8.06 -9.85
N MET A 385 -11.13 -7.43 -8.92
CA MET A 385 -11.95 -8.13 -7.92
C MET A 385 -13.07 -8.98 -8.55
N ALA A 386 -13.72 -8.50 -9.61
CA ALA A 386 -14.75 -9.26 -10.32
C ALA A 386 -14.18 -10.50 -11.02
N ALA A 387 -12.96 -10.40 -11.55
CA ALA A 387 -12.24 -11.51 -12.17
C ALA A 387 -11.66 -12.50 -11.15
N ASP A 388 -11.38 -12.06 -9.93
CA ASP A 388 -10.98 -12.87 -8.77
C ASP A 388 -12.02 -12.80 -7.64
N PRO A 389 -13.20 -13.44 -7.80
CA PRO A 389 -14.36 -13.21 -6.93
C PRO A 389 -14.29 -13.94 -5.57
N VAL A 390 -13.09 -14.08 -5.02
CA VAL A 390 -12.84 -14.69 -3.70
C VAL A 390 -12.14 -13.66 -2.81
N TYR A 391 -12.74 -13.35 -1.67
CA TYR A 391 -12.16 -12.44 -0.67
C TYR A 391 -12.04 -13.14 0.67
N ASP A 392 -10.80 -13.32 1.14
CA ASP A 392 -10.46 -13.96 2.43
C ASP A 392 -11.21 -15.28 2.71
N GLY A 393 -11.36 -16.11 1.67
CA GLY A 393 -12.07 -17.39 1.77
C GLY A 393 -13.60 -17.29 1.77
N PHE A 394 -14.15 -16.19 1.28
CA PHE A 394 -15.56 -15.98 1.04
C PHE A 394 -15.84 -15.56 -0.41
N ASP A 395 -17.05 -15.86 -0.88
CA ASP A 395 -17.57 -15.29 -2.13
C ASP A 395 -17.63 -13.76 -2.07
N LEU A 396 -17.21 -13.09 -3.15
CA LEU A 396 -17.20 -11.63 -3.22
C LEU A 396 -18.59 -10.99 -3.05
N ASP A 397 -19.62 -11.56 -3.69
CA ASP A 397 -20.98 -11.02 -3.58
C ASP A 397 -21.55 -11.28 -2.18
N TYR A 398 -21.16 -12.39 -1.54
CA TYR A 398 -21.50 -12.63 -0.13
C TYR A 398 -20.92 -11.54 0.78
N MET A 399 -19.66 -11.16 0.56
CA MET A 399 -19.04 -10.08 1.32
C MET A 399 -19.72 -8.73 1.06
N ALA A 400 -20.11 -8.43 -0.18
CA ALA A 400 -20.88 -7.22 -0.48
C ALA A 400 -22.25 -7.22 0.23
N ALA A 401 -22.97 -8.34 0.20
CA ALA A 401 -24.24 -8.52 0.91
C ALA A 401 -24.08 -8.41 2.43
N LEU A 402 -23.00 -8.96 3.01
CA LEU A 402 -22.68 -8.86 4.43
C LEU A 402 -22.55 -7.40 4.87
N ALA A 403 -21.84 -6.58 4.09
CA ALA A 403 -21.71 -5.15 4.37
C ALA A 403 -23.06 -4.42 4.26
N PHE A 404 -23.79 -4.69 3.17
CA PHE A 404 -25.08 -4.06 2.88
C PHE A 404 -26.12 -4.35 3.97
N ASN A 405 -26.18 -5.58 4.47
CA ASN A 405 -27.16 -6.03 5.46
C ASN A 405 -26.84 -5.65 6.92
N ASN A 406 -25.64 -5.14 7.20
CA ASN A 406 -25.19 -4.83 8.57
C ASN A 406 -24.79 -3.35 8.73
N ASP A 407 -25.44 -2.44 7.99
CA ASP A 407 -25.26 -0.98 8.05
C ASP A 407 -23.86 -0.45 7.69
N PHE A 408 -23.02 -1.28 7.05
CA PHE A 408 -21.76 -0.85 6.43
C PHE A 408 -21.98 -0.47 4.95
N LYS A 409 -23.02 0.31 4.68
CA LYS A 409 -23.45 0.66 3.31
C LYS A 409 -22.52 1.72 2.71
N LEU A 410 -21.97 1.43 1.53
CA LEU A 410 -21.33 2.41 0.67
C LEU A 410 -22.23 2.71 -0.52
N ASN A 411 -22.46 3.99 -0.78
CA ASN A 411 -23.16 4.43 -1.98
C ASN A 411 -22.26 4.19 -3.20
N VAL A 412 -22.67 3.29 -4.10
CA VAL A 412 -21.97 2.97 -5.35
C VAL A 412 -21.73 4.24 -6.18
N ASN A 413 -22.70 5.16 -6.25
CA ASN A 413 -22.53 6.43 -6.97
C ASN A 413 -21.35 7.25 -6.42
N ALA A 414 -21.18 7.26 -5.10
CA ALA A 414 -20.07 7.96 -4.47
C ALA A 414 -18.73 7.29 -4.76
N LEU A 415 -18.67 5.96 -4.88
CA LEU A 415 -17.45 5.21 -5.20
C LEU A 415 -16.89 5.55 -6.58
N PHE A 416 -17.75 5.74 -7.58
CA PHE A 416 -17.31 6.07 -8.94
C PHE A 416 -16.81 7.51 -9.09
N THR A 417 -16.84 8.32 -8.03
CA THR A 417 -16.16 9.62 -7.98
C THR A 417 -14.71 9.45 -7.49
N PHE A 418 -13.72 9.86 -8.30
CA PHE A 418 -12.27 9.58 -8.11
C PHE A 418 -11.77 9.63 -6.65
N PHE A 419 -11.97 10.75 -5.95
CA PHE A 419 -11.42 10.95 -4.60
C PHE A 419 -12.12 10.17 -3.49
N ASN A 420 -13.34 9.66 -3.73
CA ASN A 420 -14.15 9.04 -2.68
C ASN A 420 -13.76 7.58 -2.43
N PHE A 421 -13.20 6.88 -3.42
CA PHE A 421 -12.71 5.51 -3.25
C PHE A 421 -11.66 5.41 -2.13
N PHE A 422 -10.68 6.33 -2.12
CA PHE A 422 -9.59 6.34 -1.14
C PHE A 422 -10.00 6.82 0.26
N LYS A 423 -11.18 7.46 0.41
CA LYS A 423 -11.68 7.92 1.71
C LYS A 423 -12.33 6.80 2.52
N GLN A 424 -12.74 5.71 1.88
CA GLN A 424 -13.41 4.59 2.54
C GLN A 424 -12.41 3.64 3.22
N PRO A 425 -12.85 2.77 4.15
CA PRO A 425 -12.06 1.62 4.57
C PRO A 425 -11.64 0.82 3.33
N SER A 426 -10.34 0.53 3.19
CA SER A 426 -9.77 0.02 1.95
C SER A 426 -10.42 -1.28 1.46
N SER A 427 -10.75 -2.21 2.36
CA SER A 427 -11.42 -3.46 1.99
C SER A 427 -12.82 -3.25 1.40
N LEU A 428 -13.60 -2.33 1.97
CA LEU A 428 -15.01 -2.17 1.63
C LEU A 428 -15.20 -1.56 0.23
N GLY A 429 -14.35 -0.60 -0.16
CA GLY A 429 -14.38 -0.03 -1.51
C GLY A 429 -14.12 -1.08 -2.60
N TYR A 430 -13.11 -1.94 -2.39
CA TYR A 430 -12.76 -3.03 -3.32
C TYR A 430 -13.88 -4.06 -3.42
N ILE A 431 -14.46 -4.48 -2.29
CA ILE A 431 -15.54 -5.48 -2.24
C ILE A 431 -16.78 -4.99 -2.99
N ILE A 432 -17.25 -3.77 -2.69
CA ILE A 432 -18.48 -3.24 -3.30
C ILE A 432 -18.26 -2.95 -4.79
N ALA A 433 -17.13 -2.34 -5.17
CA ALA A 433 -16.82 -2.10 -6.58
C ALA A 433 -16.68 -3.41 -7.36
N GLY A 434 -16.03 -4.41 -6.78
CA GLY A 434 -15.87 -5.74 -7.36
C GLY A 434 -17.18 -6.47 -7.57
N SER A 435 -18.03 -6.53 -6.54
CA SER A 435 -19.35 -7.17 -6.65
C SER A 435 -20.25 -6.43 -7.66
N PHE A 436 -20.22 -5.09 -7.67
CA PHE A 436 -21.00 -4.31 -8.64
C PHE A 436 -20.55 -4.57 -10.08
N ILE A 437 -19.24 -4.57 -10.35
CA ILE A 437 -18.71 -4.85 -11.69
C ILE A 437 -18.97 -6.31 -12.09
N LYS A 438 -18.82 -7.25 -11.16
CA LYS A 438 -19.20 -8.65 -11.38
C LYS A 438 -20.68 -8.75 -11.77
N PHE A 439 -21.58 -8.07 -11.06
CA PHE A 439 -23.00 -8.01 -11.42
C PHE A 439 -23.22 -7.45 -12.84
N LEU A 440 -22.52 -6.39 -13.22
CA LEU A 440 -22.62 -5.84 -14.59
C LEU A 440 -22.15 -6.84 -15.63
N ILE A 441 -21.03 -7.53 -15.40
CA ILE A 441 -20.47 -8.52 -16.32
C ILE A 441 -21.39 -9.75 -16.42
N ASP A 442 -21.89 -10.26 -15.28
CA ASP A 442 -22.77 -11.42 -15.24
C ASP A 442 -24.11 -11.13 -15.93
N LYS A 443 -24.66 -9.92 -15.78
CA LYS A 443 -25.99 -9.55 -16.31
C LYS A 443 -25.96 -9.03 -17.75
N TYR A 444 -24.95 -8.23 -18.12
CA TYR A 444 -24.88 -7.54 -19.42
C TYR A 444 -23.75 -8.04 -20.32
N GLY A 445 -22.88 -8.91 -19.81
CA GLY A 445 -21.79 -9.53 -20.56
C GLY A 445 -20.50 -8.71 -20.59
N ILE A 446 -19.37 -9.42 -20.69
CA ILE A 446 -18.02 -8.82 -20.65
C ILE A 446 -17.78 -7.78 -21.76
N ASN A 447 -18.38 -7.96 -22.94
CA ASN A 447 -18.16 -7.05 -24.07
C ASN A 447 -18.75 -5.66 -23.81
N GLN A 448 -19.89 -5.56 -23.13
CA GLN A 448 -20.46 -4.26 -22.75
C GLN A 448 -19.62 -3.61 -21.65
N PHE A 449 -19.15 -4.41 -20.69
CA PHE A 449 -18.26 -3.90 -19.64
C PHE A 449 -16.94 -3.35 -20.20
N LYS A 450 -16.33 -4.00 -21.20
CA LYS A 450 -15.11 -3.48 -21.85
C LYS A 450 -15.31 -2.07 -22.41
N LYS A 451 -16.47 -1.78 -23.01
CA LYS A 451 -16.78 -0.44 -23.54
C LYS A 451 -16.92 0.58 -22.41
N LEU A 452 -17.65 0.24 -21.34
CA LEU A 452 -17.73 1.06 -20.14
C LEU A 452 -16.33 1.36 -19.57
N TYR A 453 -15.43 0.38 -19.56
CA TYR A 453 -14.07 0.57 -19.08
C TYR A 453 -13.29 1.61 -19.90
N THR A 454 -13.64 1.77 -21.18
CA THR A 454 -12.97 2.67 -22.12
C THR A 454 -13.44 4.12 -22.03
N ASP A 455 -14.72 4.40 -21.73
CA ASP A 455 -15.31 5.75 -21.79
C ASP A 455 -16.17 6.17 -20.56
N LEU A 456 -16.36 5.26 -19.60
CA LEU A 456 -17.16 5.48 -18.38
C LEU A 456 -18.63 5.88 -18.63
N ASP A 457 -19.21 5.60 -19.81
CA ASP A 457 -20.59 5.96 -20.13
C ASP A 457 -21.60 4.82 -19.83
N PHE A 458 -22.27 4.92 -18.68
CA PHE A 458 -23.28 3.93 -18.27
C PHE A 458 -24.55 3.96 -19.13
N VAL A 459 -24.97 5.15 -19.59
CA VAL A 459 -26.23 5.30 -20.32
C VAL A 459 -26.08 4.71 -21.72
N GLU A 460 -24.95 4.97 -22.38
CA GLU A 460 -24.65 4.41 -23.69
C GLU A 460 -24.59 2.87 -23.66
N HIS A 461 -23.88 2.29 -22.67
CA HIS A 461 -23.61 0.84 -22.69
C HIS A 461 -24.67 -0.03 -22.02
N TYR A 462 -25.49 0.53 -21.12
CA TYR A 462 -26.54 -0.20 -20.40
C TYR A 462 -27.95 0.38 -20.55
N GLY A 463 -28.10 1.52 -21.21
CA GLY A 463 -29.39 2.22 -21.34
C GLY A 463 -29.93 2.75 -20.01
N LYS A 464 -29.09 2.82 -18.97
CA LYS A 464 -29.48 3.14 -17.58
C LYS A 464 -28.42 3.99 -16.91
N GLU A 465 -28.86 4.90 -16.06
CA GLU A 465 -27.96 5.67 -15.23
C GLU A 465 -27.37 4.81 -14.08
N LEU A 466 -26.19 5.20 -13.60
CA LEU A 466 -25.50 4.53 -12.49
C LEU A 466 -26.39 4.32 -11.24
N PRO A 467 -27.22 5.28 -10.79
CA PRO A 467 -28.08 5.06 -9.63
C PRO A 467 -29.10 3.94 -9.81
N MET A 468 -29.62 3.74 -11.03
CA MET A 468 -30.55 2.65 -11.33
C MET A 468 -29.82 1.31 -11.30
N LEU A 469 -28.64 1.23 -11.91
CA LEU A 469 -27.81 0.02 -11.88
C LEU A 469 -27.37 -0.35 -10.45
N ALA A 470 -27.01 0.64 -9.64
CA ALA A 470 -26.67 0.45 -8.24
C ALA A 470 -27.85 -0.15 -7.45
N ARG A 471 -29.07 0.36 -7.67
CA ARG A 471 -30.28 -0.19 -7.03
C ARG A 471 -30.58 -1.62 -7.48
N GLU A 472 -30.39 -1.94 -8.76
CA GLU A 472 -30.55 -3.31 -9.24
C GLU A 472 -29.52 -4.27 -8.62
N HIS A 473 -28.29 -3.81 -8.40
CA HIS A 473 -27.26 -4.57 -7.70
C HIS A 473 -27.64 -4.84 -6.24
N GLU A 474 -28.17 -3.85 -5.53
CA GLU A 474 -28.68 -4.04 -4.16
C GLU A 474 -29.80 -5.08 -4.09
N ILE A 475 -30.72 -5.08 -5.06
CA ILE A 475 -31.78 -6.10 -5.17
C ILE A 475 -31.16 -7.48 -5.42
N TYR A 476 -30.22 -7.58 -6.36
CA TYR A 476 -29.50 -8.82 -6.65
C TYR A 476 -28.80 -9.41 -5.41
N LEU A 477 -28.13 -8.57 -4.61
CA LEU A 477 -27.46 -9.02 -3.38
C LEU A 477 -28.46 -9.57 -2.36
N ASN A 478 -29.60 -8.89 -2.19
CA ASN A 478 -30.67 -9.33 -1.28
C ASN A 478 -31.31 -10.63 -1.75
N ASP A 479 -31.57 -10.79 -3.03
CA ASP A 479 -32.21 -12.00 -3.56
C ASP A 479 -31.28 -13.22 -3.44
N LYS A 480 -29.98 -13.02 -3.69
CA LYS A 480 -28.99 -14.12 -3.68
C LYS A 480 -28.56 -14.56 -2.29
N TYR A 481 -28.48 -13.64 -1.33
CA TYR A 481 -27.99 -13.91 0.04
C TYR A 481 -29.03 -13.58 1.12
N GLY A 482 -30.32 -13.60 0.75
CA GLY A 482 -31.43 -13.08 1.55
C GLY A 482 -31.51 -13.53 3.01
N ILE A 483 -31.72 -12.56 3.89
CA ILE A 483 -32.36 -12.55 5.24
C ILE A 483 -32.15 -13.75 6.20
N HIS A 484 -31.09 -14.54 6.06
CA HIS A 484 -30.69 -15.46 7.13
C HIS A 484 -29.18 -15.41 7.40
N ALA A 485 -28.78 -14.35 8.08
CA ALA A 485 -27.86 -14.38 9.23
C ALA A 485 -27.36 -12.96 9.47
N ILE A 486 -27.76 -12.37 10.60
CA ILE A 486 -27.07 -11.20 11.16
C ILE A 486 -25.70 -11.71 11.64
N ALA A 487 -24.75 -11.89 10.71
CA ALA A 487 -23.35 -12.15 10.99
C ALA A 487 -22.65 -10.83 11.34
N ILE A 488 -23.24 -10.09 12.28
CA ILE A 488 -22.79 -8.74 12.64
C ILE A 488 -21.34 -8.76 13.13
N ASP A 489 -20.92 -9.83 13.82
CA ASP A 489 -19.55 -9.98 14.29
C ASP A 489 -18.56 -10.19 13.13
N ARG A 490 -18.96 -10.92 12.09
CA ARG A 490 -18.21 -11.00 10.84
C ARG A 490 -18.15 -9.65 10.12
N ALA A 491 -19.26 -8.94 10.05
CA ALA A 491 -19.30 -7.60 9.44
C ALA A 491 -18.38 -6.62 10.19
N LYS A 492 -18.43 -6.60 11.53
CA LYS A 492 -17.52 -5.82 12.38
C LYS A 492 -16.05 -6.21 12.16
N TYR A 493 -15.76 -7.49 12.01
CA TYR A 493 -14.41 -7.98 11.74
C TYR A 493 -13.86 -7.38 10.43
N TYR A 494 -14.61 -7.45 9.33
CA TYR A 494 -14.11 -7.01 8.02
C TYR A 494 -14.23 -5.50 7.76
N TYR A 495 -15.23 -4.82 8.32
CA TYR A 495 -15.59 -3.43 7.95
C TYR A 495 -15.40 -2.41 9.07
N GLY A 496 -15.16 -2.85 10.30
CA GLY A 496 -15.02 -1.97 11.47
C GLY A 496 -13.80 -1.05 11.48
N ARG A 497 -12.87 -1.19 10.54
CA ARG A 497 -11.60 -0.45 10.54
C ARG A 497 -11.78 0.98 10.04
N LYS A 498 -11.17 1.95 10.75
CA LYS A 498 -11.12 3.36 10.31
C LYS A 498 -10.04 3.58 9.25
N SER A 499 -10.30 4.48 8.30
CA SER A 499 -9.33 4.92 7.28
C SER A 499 -8.14 5.69 7.91
N ILE A 500 -6.99 5.68 7.24
CA ILE A 500 -5.76 6.38 7.66
C ILE A 500 -5.99 7.87 7.93
N PHE A 501 -6.92 8.51 7.20
CA PHE A 501 -7.23 9.93 7.36
C PHE A 501 -7.83 10.31 8.72
N TYR A 502 -8.27 9.31 9.49
CA TYR A 502 -8.83 9.48 10.83
C TYR A 502 -7.85 9.05 11.95
N LYS A 503 -6.63 8.63 11.60
CA LYS A 503 -5.60 8.26 12.57
C LYS A 503 -4.88 9.50 13.11
N VAL A 504 -4.57 9.46 14.40
CA VAL A 504 -3.74 10.46 15.07
C VAL A 504 -2.26 10.22 14.72
N CYS A 505 -1.60 11.23 14.16
CA CYS A 505 -0.15 11.23 13.85
C CYS A 505 0.34 9.95 13.15
N PRO A 506 -0.28 9.54 12.01
CA PRO A 506 -0.10 8.20 11.43
C PRO A 506 1.37 7.88 11.11
N ARG A 507 2.14 8.86 10.62
CA ARG A 507 3.55 8.69 10.26
C ARG A 507 4.44 8.40 11.48
N TYR A 508 4.30 9.18 12.55
CA TYR A 508 5.05 9.01 13.81
C TYR A 508 4.77 7.64 14.44
N VAL A 509 3.48 7.31 14.55
CA VAL A 509 3.04 6.07 15.18
C VAL A 509 3.54 4.86 14.39
N ALA A 510 3.40 4.87 13.06
CA ALA A 510 3.90 3.79 12.21
C ALA A 510 5.43 3.59 12.34
N LYS A 511 6.20 4.67 12.33
CA LYS A 511 7.66 4.62 12.54
C LYS A 511 8.02 3.97 13.88
N LYS A 512 7.43 4.46 14.97
CA LYS A 512 7.73 3.95 16.32
C LYS A 512 7.25 2.52 16.55
N ILE A 513 6.17 2.10 15.89
CA ILE A 513 5.75 0.70 15.85
C ILE A 513 6.85 -0.16 15.21
N ASN A 514 7.36 0.23 14.04
CA ASN A 514 8.42 -0.51 13.35
C ASN A 514 9.71 -0.58 14.20
N GLU A 515 10.09 0.51 14.84
CA GLU A 515 11.23 0.55 15.77
C GLU A 515 11.04 -0.41 16.95
N ALA A 516 9.86 -0.40 17.57
CA ALA A 516 9.55 -1.26 18.70
C ALA A 516 9.55 -2.75 18.32
N TRP A 517 8.96 -3.12 17.18
CA TRP A 517 9.02 -4.50 16.68
C TRP A 517 10.44 -4.93 16.34
N LYS A 518 11.25 -4.06 15.72
CA LYS A 518 12.65 -4.36 15.46
C LYS A 518 13.44 -4.62 16.75
N LEU A 519 13.20 -3.84 17.80
CA LEU A 519 13.82 -4.05 19.11
C LEU A 519 13.33 -5.35 19.76
N TYR A 520 12.05 -5.66 19.65
CA TYR A 520 11.46 -6.91 20.11
C TYR A 520 12.12 -8.13 19.43
N ASP A 521 12.23 -8.11 18.10
CA ASP A 521 12.86 -9.17 17.30
C ASP A 521 14.35 -9.33 17.63
N GLN A 522 15.03 -8.24 17.98
CA GLN A 522 16.41 -8.22 18.48
C GLN A 522 16.56 -8.66 19.94
N LYS A 523 15.48 -9.13 20.58
CA LYS A 523 15.42 -9.52 22.00
C LYS A 523 15.76 -8.38 22.99
N LYS A 524 15.67 -7.12 22.56
CA LYS A 524 15.77 -5.93 23.43
C LYS A 524 14.40 -5.57 24.01
N ILE A 525 13.86 -6.49 24.80
CA ILE A 525 12.45 -6.47 25.22
C ILE A 525 12.10 -5.24 26.06
N GLU A 526 12.97 -4.79 26.96
CA GLU A 526 12.74 -3.61 27.80
C GLU A 526 12.64 -2.31 26.99
N ASP A 527 13.48 -2.13 25.96
CA ASP A 527 13.43 -0.97 25.09
C ASP A 527 12.15 -0.96 24.24
N ALA A 528 11.79 -2.11 23.67
CA ALA A 528 10.53 -2.28 22.94
C ALA A 528 9.31 -1.97 23.82
N LYS A 529 9.30 -2.49 25.05
CA LYS A 529 8.26 -2.26 26.07
C LYS A 529 8.06 -0.76 26.33
N LYS A 530 9.15 -0.02 26.49
CA LYS A 530 9.11 1.43 26.73
C LYS A 530 8.46 2.18 25.57
N ILE A 531 8.78 1.81 24.33
CA ILE A 531 8.18 2.45 23.14
C ILE A 531 6.70 2.09 23.01
N PHE A 532 6.33 0.82 23.09
CA PHE A 532 4.92 0.40 22.99
C PHE A 532 4.05 1.05 24.06
N LYS A 533 4.52 1.08 25.32
CA LYS A 533 3.83 1.75 26.43
C LYS A 533 3.61 3.24 26.16
N LYS A 534 4.61 3.94 25.61
CA LYS A 534 4.47 5.35 25.23
C LYS A 534 3.49 5.56 24.07
N LEU A 535 3.42 4.64 23.11
CA LEU A 535 2.49 4.76 21.99
C LEU A 535 1.03 4.58 22.42
N LEU A 536 0.77 3.70 23.38
CA LEU A 536 -0.57 3.50 23.94
C LEU A 536 -1.12 4.72 24.68
N THR A 537 -0.27 5.64 25.15
CA THR A 537 -0.74 6.91 25.73
C THR A 537 -1.09 7.96 24.67
N ILE A 538 -0.68 7.77 23.41
CA ILE A 538 -0.87 8.73 22.32
C ILE A 538 -2.10 8.38 21.48
N SER A 539 -2.33 7.09 21.21
CA SER A 539 -3.45 6.63 20.40
C SER A 539 -3.85 5.21 20.75
N ASP A 540 -5.15 4.91 20.64
CA ASP A 540 -5.68 3.55 20.74
C ASP A 540 -5.34 2.75 19.48
N ASN A 541 -4.10 2.25 19.43
CA ASN A 541 -3.58 1.45 18.33
C ASN A 541 -3.38 0.01 18.77
N TYR A 542 -3.91 -0.92 17.97
CA TYR A 542 -3.84 -2.35 18.24
C TYR A 542 -2.40 -2.87 18.29
N SER A 543 -1.53 -2.43 17.39
CA SER A 543 -0.18 -2.99 17.30
C SER A 543 0.67 -2.71 18.56
N PRO A 544 0.68 -1.47 19.11
CA PRO A 544 1.28 -1.21 20.41
C PRO A 544 0.67 -1.98 21.58
N LEU A 545 -0.65 -2.24 21.57
CA LEU A 545 -1.30 -3.02 22.63
C LEU A 545 -0.76 -4.44 22.66
N ILE A 546 -0.77 -5.09 21.50
CA ILE A 546 -0.29 -6.47 21.36
C ILE A 546 1.22 -6.54 21.59
N GLY A 547 2.00 -5.62 21.01
CA GLY A 547 3.45 -5.56 21.23
C GLY A 547 3.81 -5.42 22.70
N LEU A 548 3.11 -4.56 23.45
CA LEU A 548 3.31 -4.44 24.89
C LEU A 548 2.93 -5.71 25.64
N SER A 549 1.83 -6.37 25.25
CA SER A 549 1.42 -7.65 25.86
C SER A 549 2.48 -8.74 25.65
N TYR A 550 3.08 -8.83 24.45
CA TYR A 550 4.16 -9.77 24.16
C TYR A 550 5.43 -9.45 24.94
N CYS A 551 5.78 -8.16 25.08
CA CYS A 551 6.88 -7.76 25.96
C CYS A 551 6.66 -8.23 27.41
N TYR A 552 5.44 -8.10 27.95
CA TYR A 552 5.15 -8.61 29.30
C TYR A 552 5.28 -10.14 29.39
N VAL A 553 4.84 -10.87 28.37
CA VAL A 553 4.97 -12.34 28.32
C VAL A 553 6.44 -12.77 28.28
N GLU A 554 7.26 -12.17 27.42
CA GLU A 554 8.71 -12.48 27.35
C GLU A 554 9.46 -12.14 28.64
N LEU A 555 8.95 -11.18 29.43
CA LEU A 555 9.49 -10.81 30.75
C LEU A 555 8.90 -11.65 31.90
N ASN A 556 8.10 -12.69 31.60
CA ASN A 556 7.37 -13.50 32.58
C ASN A 556 6.36 -12.70 33.44
N GLU A 557 5.94 -11.52 33.01
CA GLU A 557 4.96 -10.66 33.68
C GLU A 557 3.52 -10.92 33.18
N ASN A 558 3.12 -12.19 33.08
CA ASN A 558 1.87 -12.62 32.42
C ASN A 558 0.60 -11.95 32.97
N GLN A 559 0.52 -11.72 34.28
CA GLN A 559 -0.64 -11.05 34.88
C GLN A 559 -0.81 -9.61 34.39
N LYS A 560 0.30 -8.90 34.14
CA LYS A 560 0.25 -7.56 33.55
C LYS A 560 -0.22 -7.61 32.10
N ALA A 561 0.18 -8.63 31.34
CA ALA A 561 -0.31 -8.83 29.97
C ALA A 561 -1.82 -9.08 29.94
N ILE A 562 -2.32 -9.97 30.80
CA ILE A 562 -3.76 -10.29 30.93
C ILE A 562 -4.55 -9.03 31.29
N TYR A 563 -4.12 -8.32 32.35
CA TYR A 563 -4.77 -7.08 32.80
C TYR A 563 -4.78 -6.01 31.70
N LEU A 564 -3.65 -5.82 31.00
CA LEU A 564 -3.53 -4.85 29.91
C LEU A 564 -4.56 -5.12 28.80
N LEU A 565 -4.72 -6.37 28.38
CA LEU A 565 -5.68 -6.74 27.33
C LEU A 565 -7.13 -6.58 27.80
N GLN A 566 -7.45 -7.00 29.03
CA GLN A 566 -8.80 -6.86 29.61
C GLN A 566 -9.23 -5.40 29.71
N GLU A 567 -8.34 -4.52 30.18
CA GLU A 567 -8.61 -3.09 30.33
C GLU A 567 -8.78 -2.38 29.00
N ASN A 568 -8.12 -2.83 27.92
CA ASN A 568 -8.09 -2.08 26.65
C ASN A 568 -8.98 -2.66 25.55
N ILE A 569 -9.56 -3.85 25.72
CA ILE A 569 -10.37 -4.51 24.68
C ILE A 569 -11.57 -3.66 24.22
N HIS A 570 -12.22 -2.95 25.14
CA HIS A 570 -13.41 -2.13 24.87
C HIS A 570 -13.13 -0.99 23.87
N LYS A 571 -11.87 -0.53 23.80
CA LYS A 571 -11.44 0.52 22.86
C LYS A 571 -11.47 0.07 21.40
N PHE A 572 -11.46 -1.24 21.17
CA PHE A 572 -11.44 -1.86 19.85
C PHE A 572 -12.80 -2.45 19.47
N GLU A 573 -13.86 -2.14 20.23
CA GLU A 573 -15.21 -2.60 19.94
C GLU A 573 -15.60 -2.33 18.48
N LYS A 574 -16.32 -3.31 17.91
CA LYS A 574 -16.79 -3.26 16.52
C LYS A 574 -15.67 -3.30 15.47
N THR A 575 -14.46 -3.76 15.82
CA THR A 575 -13.35 -3.93 14.87
C THR A 575 -12.79 -5.36 14.90
N ALA A 576 -12.06 -5.77 13.86
CA ALA A 576 -11.31 -7.04 13.85
C ALA A 576 -10.49 -7.27 15.13
N TYR A 577 -9.89 -6.20 15.64
CA TYR A 577 -8.97 -6.23 16.76
C TYR A 577 -9.62 -6.68 18.06
N GLN A 578 -10.92 -6.46 18.24
CA GLN A 578 -11.65 -6.98 19.40
C GLN A 578 -11.52 -8.51 19.50
N TYR A 579 -11.80 -9.21 18.40
CA TYR A 579 -11.79 -10.68 18.36
C TYR A 579 -10.37 -11.24 18.46
N GLU A 580 -9.39 -10.59 17.83
CA GLU A 580 -7.99 -10.98 17.95
C GLU A 580 -7.46 -10.80 19.39
N ILE A 581 -7.85 -9.72 20.09
CA ILE A 581 -7.53 -9.51 21.52
C ILE A 581 -8.19 -10.59 22.38
N GLN A 582 -9.47 -10.93 22.13
CA GLN A 582 -10.15 -12.00 22.86
C GLN A 582 -9.42 -13.33 22.70
N PHE A 583 -9.01 -13.67 21.47
CA PHE A 583 -8.30 -14.91 21.19
C PHE A 583 -6.96 -14.96 21.92
N LEU A 584 -6.16 -13.88 21.83
CA LEU A 584 -4.88 -13.79 22.53
C LEU A 584 -5.06 -13.86 24.06
N LEU A 585 -6.06 -13.17 24.61
CA LEU A 585 -6.37 -13.21 26.02
C LEU A 585 -6.71 -14.62 26.48
N ALA A 586 -7.48 -15.38 25.69
CA ALA A 586 -7.80 -16.78 26.00
C ALA A 586 -6.55 -17.67 25.99
N ASP A 587 -5.65 -17.51 25.00
CA ASP A 587 -4.37 -18.24 24.96
C ASP A 587 -3.53 -17.91 26.21
N LEU A 588 -3.46 -16.64 26.63
CA LEU A 588 -2.72 -16.23 27.84
C LEU A 588 -3.34 -16.77 29.14
N LEU A 589 -4.66 -16.73 29.27
CA LEU A 589 -5.37 -17.31 30.42
C LEU A 589 -5.11 -18.82 30.53
N ALA A 590 -5.17 -19.53 29.40
CA ALA A 590 -4.89 -20.95 29.35
C ALA A 590 -3.44 -21.27 29.78
N LYS A 591 -2.45 -20.52 29.26
CA LYS A 591 -1.03 -20.67 29.67
C LYS A 591 -0.79 -20.41 31.15
N ASN A 592 -1.66 -19.64 31.80
CA ASN A 592 -1.59 -19.32 33.23
C ASN A 592 -2.57 -20.17 34.07
N ASN A 593 -2.96 -21.35 33.58
CA ASN A 593 -3.84 -22.32 34.25
C ASN A 593 -5.25 -21.80 34.61
N ARG A 594 -5.70 -20.68 34.02
CA ARG A 594 -7.07 -20.16 34.16
C ARG A 594 -7.98 -20.77 33.08
N ILE A 595 -8.07 -22.10 33.08
CA ILE A 595 -8.66 -22.89 31.99
C ILE A 595 -10.14 -22.58 31.77
N SER A 596 -10.94 -22.48 32.84
CA SER A 596 -12.38 -22.22 32.72
C SER A 596 -12.69 -20.86 32.07
N GLU A 597 -11.88 -19.84 32.36
CA GLU A 597 -12.02 -18.51 31.77
C GLU A 597 -11.60 -18.50 30.30
N ALA A 598 -10.46 -19.14 29.99
CA ALA A 598 -10.01 -19.31 28.61
C ALA A 598 -11.06 -20.05 27.76
N HIS A 599 -11.60 -21.15 28.29
CA HIS A 599 -12.65 -21.94 27.61
C HIS A 599 -13.89 -21.10 27.32
N SER A 600 -14.31 -20.26 28.27
CA SER A 600 -15.47 -19.37 28.10
C SER A 600 -15.26 -18.38 26.95
N ILE A 601 -14.06 -17.81 26.82
CA ILE A 601 -13.72 -16.89 25.73
C ILE A 601 -13.64 -17.63 24.38
N TYR A 602 -13.05 -18.82 24.32
CA TYR A 602 -13.05 -19.61 23.08
C TYR A 602 -14.48 -19.94 22.63
N LYS A 603 -15.36 -20.36 23.55
CA LYS A 603 -16.78 -20.62 23.25
C LYS A 603 -17.50 -19.37 22.76
N LEU A 604 -17.19 -18.20 23.32
CA LEU A 604 -17.71 -16.92 22.83
C LEU A 604 -17.28 -16.65 21.38
N LEU A 605 -15.99 -16.84 21.06
CA LEU A 605 -15.48 -16.65 19.69
C LEU A 605 -16.07 -17.64 18.69
N ILE A 606 -16.31 -18.88 19.11
CA ILE A 606 -17.01 -19.90 18.29
C ILE A 606 -18.44 -19.44 17.97
N LEU A 607 -19.16 -18.91 18.98
CA LEU A 607 -20.52 -18.38 18.81
C LEU A 607 -20.54 -17.15 17.90
N GLN A 608 -19.59 -16.22 18.07
CA GLN A 608 -19.49 -15.00 17.26
C GLN A 608 -19.09 -15.28 15.81
N ASN A 609 -18.28 -16.31 15.57
CA ASN A 609 -17.82 -16.74 14.23
C ASN A 609 -17.37 -15.56 13.33
N PRO A 610 -16.42 -14.70 13.79
CA PRO A 610 -16.02 -13.49 13.07
C PRO A 610 -15.24 -13.78 11.78
N SER A 611 -14.52 -14.91 11.71
CA SER A 611 -13.87 -15.42 10.50
C SER A 611 -13.71 -16.94 10.59
N ARG A 612 -13.57 -17.63 9.44
CA ARG A 612 -13.34 -19.09 9.39
C ARG A 612 -12.09 -19.51 10.16
N THR A 613 -11.04 -18.69 10.09
CA THR A 613 -9.77 -18.93 10.78
C THR A 613 -9.93 -18.82 12.29
N LEU A 614 -10.57 -17.76 12.80
CA LEU A 614 -10.78 -17.60 14.25
C LEU A 614 -11.75 -18.64 14.79
N TYR A 615 -12.79 -19.00 14.04
CA TYR A 615 -13.68 -20.10 14.38
C TYR A 615 -12.90 -21.41 14.53
N SER A 616 -12.17 -21.83 13.49
CA SER A 616 -11.39 -23.08 13.49
C SER A 616 -10.31 -23.09 14.59
N LEU A 617 -9.63 -21.96 14.82
CA LEU A 617 -8.65 -21.81 15.89
C LEU A 617 -9.32 -22.01 17.26
N SER A 618 -10.41 -21.29 17.51
CA SER A 618 -11.08 -21.29 18.82
C SER A 618 -11.70 -22.64 19.14
N THR A 619 -12.28 -23.32 18.14
CA THR A 619 -12.77 -24.70 18.32
C THR A 619 -11.63 -25.66 18.61
N LEU A 620 -10.51 -25.59 17.88
CA LEU A 620 -9.34 -26.42 18.20
C LEU A 620 -8.85 -26.21 19.64
N ARG A 621 -8.81 -24.96 20.10
CA ARG A 621 -8.37 -24.63 21.47
C ARG A 621 -9.33 -25.18 22.53
N ALA A 622 -10.64 -25.09 22.29
CA ALA A 622 -11.65 -25.70 23.14
C ALA A 622 -11.53 -27.24 23.16
N ASP A 623 -11.37 -27.86 22.01
CA ASP A 623 -11.19 -29.33 21.90
C ASP A 623 -9.93 -29.81 22.64
N LEU A 624 -8.85 -29.02 22.64
CA LEU A 624 -7.62 -29.31 23.40
C LEU A 624 -7.78 -29.10 24.91
N ILE A 625 -8.75 -28.30 25.36
CA ILE A 625 -9.12 -28.19 26.77
C ILE A 625 -9.85 -29.47 27.18
N ASP A 626 -10.83 -29.87 26.37
CA ASP A 626 -11.70 -31.02 26.64
C ASP A 626 -10.94 -32.36 26.53
N ALA A 627 -9.92 -32.43 25.68
CA ALA A 627 -9.02 -33.58 25.56
C ALA A 627 -7.85 -33.48 26.57
N ASP A 628 -8.05 -33.99 27.79
CA ASP A 628 -7.03 -34.12 28.84
C ASP A 628 -6.25 -32.83 29.16
N SER A 629 -6.85 -31.66 28.96
CA SER A 629 -6.20 -30.35 29.19
C SER A 629 -4.85 -30.20 28.45
N LEU A 630 -4.73 -30.80 27.26
CA LEU A 630 -3.54 -30.69 26.41
C LEU A 630 -3.22 -29.27 25.97
N ILE A 631 -4.17 -28.33 26.11
CA ILE A 631 -4.01 -26.92 25.75
C ILE A 631 -2.74 -26.28 26.31
N VAL A 632 -2.40 -26.52 27.59
CA VAL A 632 -1.24 -25.87 28.23
C VAL A 632 0.05 -26.36 27.59
N LYS A 633 0.15 -27.68 27.37
CA LYS A 633 1.29 -28.30 26.68
C LYS A 633 1.41 -27.80 25.24
N TYR A 634 0.28 -27.67 24.54
CA TYR A 634 0.24 -27.16 23.18
C TYR A 634 0.72 -25.70 23.10
N LEU A 635 0.23 -24.81 23.97
CA LEU A 635 0.58 -23.39 23.92
C LEU A 635 2.01 -23.08 24.39
N ASN A 636 2.59 -23.94 25.23
CA ASN A 636 3.98 -23.83 25.68
C ASN A 636 4.97 -24.59 24.79
N GLY A 637 4.49 -25.47 23.91
CA GLY A 637 5.34 -26.31 23.07
C GLY A 637 5.94 -25.55 21.87
N GLU A 638 7.12 -26.00 21.45
CA GLU A 638 7.68 -25.68 20.14
C GLU A 638 6.86 -26.33 19.02
N ASP A 639 7.11 -25.94 17.77
CA ASP A 639 6.30 -26.38 16.63
C ASP A 639 6.29 -27.90 16.41
N GLU A 640 7.41 -28.59 16.68
CA GLU A 640 7.49 -30.06 16.64
C GLU A 640 6.60 -30.72 17.71
N ALA A 641 6.61 -30.17 18.93
CA ALA A 641 5.79 -30.68 20.03
C ALA A 641 4.30 -30.43 19.76
N LYS A 642 3.94 -29.24 19.26
CA LYS A 642 2.57 -28.92 18.82
C LYS A 642 2.10 -29.88 17.73
N TYR A 643 2.95 -30.17 16.74
CA TYR A 643 2.64 -31.12 15.68
C TYR A 643 2.36 -32.52 16.24
N GLY A 644 3.20 -33.00 17.18
CA GLY A 644 3.00 -34.28 17.86
C GLY A 644 1.68 -34.34 18.65
N ILE A 645 1.32 -33.26 19.35
CA ILE A 645 0.04 -33.16 20.07
C ILE A 645 -1.14 -33.24 19.11
N LEU A 646 -1.13 -32.48 18.01
CA LEU A 646 -2.22 -32.52 17.04
C LEU A 646 -2.30 -33.87 16.32
N LYS A 647 -1.17 -34.51 16.04
CA LYS A 647 -1.16 -35.88 15.51
C LYS A 647 -1.84 -36.86 16.46
N SER A 648 -1.53 -36.77 17.76
CA SER A 648 -2.17 -37.59 18.80
C SER A 648 -3.67 -37.32 18.90
N LEU A 649 -4.09 -36.05 18.86
CA LEU A 649 -5.49 -35.64 18.87
C LEU A 649 -6.30 -36.26 17.73
N ASN A 650 -5.65 -36.57 16.60
CA ASN A 650 -6.26 -37.18 15.43
C ASN A 650 -6.09 -38.70 15.35
N SER A 651 -5.56 -39.37 16.38
CA SER A 651 -5.27 -40.81 16.34
C SER A 651 -6.54 -41.66 16.28
N THR A 652 -7.53 -41.41 17.14
CA THR A 652 -8.81 -42.14 17.18
C THR A 652 -9.81 -41.62 16.15
N SER A 653 -10.26 -40.38 16.28
CA SER A 653 -11.19 -39.70 15.36
C SER A 653 -10.57 -38.42 14.82
N TYR A 654 -10.99 -37.96 13.63
CA TYR A 654 -10.46 -36.72 13.08
C TYR A 654 -11.04 -35.49 13.78
N ASN A 655 -10.14 -34.64 14.26
CA ASN A 655 -10.44 -33.26 14.60
C ASN A 655 -10.19 -32.39 13.36
N TYR A 656 -11.24 -32.17 12.55
CA TYR A 656 -11.11 -31.38 11.32
C TYR A 656 -10.58 -29.95 11.57
N ASN A 657 -10.90 -29.34 12.71
CA ASN A 657 -10.39 -28.01 13.05
C ASN A 657 -8.87 -27.98 13.26
N SER A 658 -8.21 -29.12 13.47
CA SER A 658 -6.76 -29.17 13.58
C SER A 658 -6.03 -29.23 12.24
N PHE A 659 -6.69 -29.61 11.14
CA PHE A 659 -6.02 -29.86 9.85
C PHE A 659 -5.29 -28.63 9.28
N PRO A 660 -5.87 -27.41 9.30
CA PRO A 660 -5.17 -26.22 8.81
C PRO A 660 -3.87 -25.95 9.58
N TYR A 661 -3.87 -26.19 10.89
CA TYR A 661 -2.71 -25.95 11.76
C TYR A 661 -1.69 -27.08 11.69
N LEU A 662 -2.14 -28.34 11.56
CA LEU A 662 -1.25 -29.47 11.32
C LEU A 662 -0.44 -29.26 10.03
N SER A 663 -1.09 -28.74 8.98
CA SER A 663 -0.44 -28.37 7.72
C SER A 663 0.58 -27.23 7.89
N SER A 664 0.26 -26.22 8.69
CA SER A 664 1.18 -25.10 8.98
C SER A 664 2.39 -25.56 9.80
N LEU A 665 2.16 -26.35 10.86
CA LEU A 665 3.20 -26.89 11.73
C LEU A 665 4.10 -27.87 10.98
N ALA A 666 3.55 -28.66 10.06
CA ALA A 666 4.36 -29.53 9.20
C ALA A 666 5.38 -28.74 8.37
N LYS A 667 5.05 -27.50 7.94
CA LYS A 667 5.98 -26.63 7.21
C LYS A 667 7.11 -26.14 8.13
N SER A 668 6.76 -25.60 9.30
CA SER A 668 7.76 -25.02 10.21
C SER A 668 8.65 -26.08 10.86
N ALA A 669 8.07 -27.23 11.23
CA ALA A 669 8.78 -28.40 11.75
C ALA A 669 9.46 -29.25 10.65
N LYS A 670 9.47 -28.79 9.38
CA LYS A 670 10.10 -29.45 8.23
C LYS A 670 9.76 -30.94 8.10
N VAL A 671 8.49 -31.28 8.31
CA VAL A 671 8.01 -32.66 8.20
C VAL A 671 7.94 -33.05 6.72
N GLU A 672 8.57 -34.18 6.38
CA GLU A 672 8.50 -34.78 5.05
C GLU A 672 7.06 -35.04 4.60
N HIS A 673 6.75 -34.76 3.33
CA HIS A 673 5.39 -34.83 2.79
C HIS A 673 4.74 -36.20 3.00
N GLU A 674 5.45 -37.29 2.67
CA GLU A 674 4.95 -38.65 2.86
C GLU A 674 4.71 -39.01 4.35
N ASN A 675 5.49 -38.44 5.26
CA ASN A 675 5.25 -38.61 6.70
C ASN A 675 4.05 -37.80 7.18
N PHE A 676 3.81 -36.62 6.61
CA PHE A 676 2.62 -35.84 6.87
C PHE A 676 1.34 -36.55 6.38
N LEU A 677 1.39 -37.19 5.21
CA LEU A 677 0.25 -37.91 4.66
C LEU A 677 -0.23 -39.08 5.53
N LYS A 678 0.66 -39.70 6.32
CA LYS A 678 0.31 -40.77 7.26
C LYS A 678 -0.71 -40.35 8.32
N ASN A 679 -0.87 -39.05 8.59
CA ASN A 679 -1.91 -38.56 9.49
C ASN A 679 -3.33 -38.78 8.94
N PHE A 680 -3.47 -38.92 7.61
CA PHE A 680 -4.77 -38.94 6.91
C PHE A 680 -5.12 -40.33 6.34
N ALA A 681 -4.71 -41.41 7.02
CA ALA A 681 -4.92 -42.79 6.56
C ALA A 681 -6.34 -43.34 6.77
N LYS A 682 -7.16 -42.71 7.63
CA LYS A 682 -8.56 -43.11 7.87
C LYS A 682 -9.49 -42.44 6.86
N VAL A 683 -10.73 -42.91 6.81
CA VAL A 683 -11.75 -42.34 5.91
C VAL A 683 -11.99 -40.86 6.26
N LEU A 684 -11.94 -40.01 5.24
CA LEU A 684 -12.23 -38.58 5.32
C LEU A 684 -13.70 -38.35 4.92
N GLU A 685 -14.48 -37.80 5.84
CA GLU A 685 -15.90 -37.51 5.67
C GLU A 685 -16.12 -35.99 5.66
N VAL A 686 -16.92 -35.52 4.72
CA VAL A 686 -17.28 -34.10 4.59
C VAL A 686 -18.78 -34.00 4.74
N THR A 687 -19.20 -33.59 5.94
CA THR A 687 -20.62 -33.54 6.34
C THR A 687 -21.04 -32.17 6.84
N ASP A 688 -20.10 -31.26 7.06
CA ASP A 688 -20.34 -29.94 7.63
C ASP A 688 -19.31 -28.89 7.15
N GLN A 689 -19.51 -27.64 7.56
CA GLN A 689 -18.63 -26.53 7.20
C GLN A 689 -17.18 -26.74 7.66
N LYS A 690 -16.95 -27.29 8.86
CA LYS A 690 -15.59 -27.48 9.42
C LYS A 690 -14.81 -28.56 8.68
N SER A 691 -15.44 -29.69 8.36
CA SER A 691 -14.84 -30.78 7.59
C SER A 691 -14.56 -30.33 6.15
N SER A 692 -15.49 -29.60 5.52
CA SER A 692 -15.25 -29.03 4.19
C SER A 692 -14.05 -28.06 4.18
N TYR A 693 -13.99 -27.12 5.13
CA TYR A 693 -12.87 -26.18 5.26
C TYR A 693 -11.53 -26.90 5.52
N ALA A 694 -11.52 -27.92 6.39
CA ALA A 694 -10.34 -28.71 6.69
C ALA A 694 -9.78 -29.43 5.44
N ILE A 695 -10.66 -30.06 4.66
CA ILE A 695 -10.29 -30.77 3.43
C ILE A 695 -9.86 -29.79 2.33
N TYR A 696 -10.50 -28.63 2.22
CA TYR A 696 -10.03 -27.53 1.36
C TYR A 696 -8.60 -27.12 1.70
N ARG A 697 -8.28 -26.91 2.98
CA ARG A 697 -6.93 -26.52 3.43
C ARG A 697 -5.90 -27.63 3.18
N LEU A 698 -6.30 -28.89 3.31
CA LEU A 698 -5.45 -30.05 2.99
C LEU A 698 -5.16 -30.12 1.48
N SER A 699 -6.15 -29.84 0.63
CA SER A 699 -5.97 -29.70 -0.82
C SER A 699 -4.91 -28.65 -1.16
N SER A 700 -4.98 -27.46 -0.54
CA SER A 700 -4.01 -26.38 -0.78
C SER A 700 -2.60 -26.79 -0.36
N TYR A 701 -2.45 -27.45 0.80
CA TYR A 701 -1.14 -27.97 1.23
C TYR A 701 -0.55 -28.97 0.24
N MET A 702 -1.34 -29.92 -0.24
CA MET A 702 -0.88 -30.91 -1.23
C MET A 702 -0.46 -30.26 -2.54
N CYS A 703 -1.14 -29.19 -2.97
CA CYS A 703 -0.76 -28.40 -4.15
C CYS A 703 0.62 -27.76 -3.99
N GLU A 704 0.92 -27.19 -2.81
CA GLU A 704 2.23 -26.60 -2.52
C GLU A 704 3.38 -27.62 -2.55
N LYS A 705 3.05 -28.92 -2.40
CA LYS A 705 3.99 -30.04 -2.49
C LYS A 705 4.03 -30.69 -3.88
N LEU A 706 3.44 -30.06 -4.90
CA LEU A 706 3.29 -30.58 -6.27
C LEU A 706 2.51 -31.91 -6.36
N ASP A 707 1.76 -32.30 -5.32
CA ASP A 707 0.94 -33.51 -5.29
C ASP A 707 -0.46 -33.23 -5.84
N PHE A 708 -0.53 -32.93 -7.14
CA PHE A 708 -1.77 -32.51 -7.79
C PHE A 708 -2.84 -33.60 -7.84
N ASN A 709 -2.44 -34.88 -7.83
CA ASN A 709 -3.38 -36.00 -7.81
C ASN A 709 -4.15 -36.04 -6.49
N ARG A 710 -3.47 -36.03 -5.35
CA ARG A 710 -4.14 -36.01 -4.04
C ARG A 710 -4.83 -34.67 -3.79
N ALA A 711 -4.22 -33.55 -4.19
CA ALA A 711 -4.85 -32.23 -4.10
C ALA A 711 -6.20 -32.17 -4.82
N ARG A 712 -6.28 -32.65 -6.07
CA ARG A 712 -7.53 -32.72 -6.83
C ARG A 712 -8.60 -33.57 -6.13
N LYS A 713 -8.21 -34.72 -5.55
CA LYS A 713 -9.14 -35.59 -4.80
C LYS A 713 -9.69 -34.88 -3.57
N MET A 714 -8.84 -34.19 -2.82
CA MET A 714 -9.27 -33.40 -1.65
C MET A 714 -10.16 -32.23 -2.07
N ALA A 715 -9.82 -31.51 -3.13
CA ALA A 715 -10.68 -30.45 -3.66
C ALA A 715 -12.07 -30.97 -4.06
N ALA A 716 -12.15 -32.11 -4.75
CA ALA A 716 -13.42 -32.76 -5.08
C ALA A 716 -14.21 -33.18 -3.82
N LEU A 717 -13.51 -33.72 -2.82
CA LEU A 717 -14.12 -34.13 -1.56
C LEU A 717 -14.69 -32.94 -0.77
N SER A 718 -13.99 -31.80 -0.77
CA SER A 718 -14.42 -30.59 -0.06
C SER A 718 -15.76 -30.03 -0.56
N LEU A 719 -16.11 -30.29 -1.83
CA LEU A 719 -17.37 -29.87 -2.46
C LEU A 719 -18.60 -30.66 -2.01
N ARG A 720 -18.45 -31.75 -1.26
CA ARG A 720 -19.60 -32.58 -0.84
C ARG A 720 -20.57 -31.87 0.09
N TYR A 721 -20.09 -30.88 0.84
CA TYR A 721 -20.93 -30.01 1.67
C TYR A 721 -21.20 -28.71 0.91
N SER A 722 -22.46 -28.47 0.53
CA SER A 722 -22.87 -27.36 -0.33
C SER A 722 -23.84 -26.37 0.33
N GLU A 723 -24.17 -26.55 1.62
CA GLU A 723 -25.12 -25.67 2.32
C GLU A 723 -24.51 -24.30 2.68
N ASP A 724 -23.18 -24.20 2.76
CA ASP A 724 -22.48 -22.92 3.00
C ASP A 724 -22.32 -22.13 1.70
N VAL A 725 -23.36 -21.38 1.35
CA VAL A 725 -23.42 -20.53 0.14
C VAL A 725 -22.24 -19.55 0.07
N SER A 726 -21.71 -19.11 1.22
CA SER A 726 -20.58 -18.18 1.26
C SER A 726 -19.23 -18.80 0.90
N PHE A 727 -19.16 -20.14 0.80
CA PHE A 727 -17.93 -20.89 0.54
C PHE A 727 -17.93 -21.69 -0.77
N ASN A 728 -19.11 -22.00 -1.31
CA ASN A 728 -19.26 -22.85 -2.49
C ASN A 728 -18.42 -22.39 -3.70
N SER A 729 -18.40 -21.09 -4.01
CA SER A 729 -17.60 -20.55 -5.12
C SER A 729 -16.10 -20.66 -4.87
N VAL A 730 -15.66 -20.52 -3.61
CA VAL A 730 -14.26 -20.70 -3.19
C VAL A 730 -13.82 -22.15 -3.38
N LEU A 731 -14.65 -23.10 -2.95
CA LEU A 731 -14.41 -24.54 -3.11
C LEU A 731 -14.37 -24.92 -4.59
N GLN A 732 -15.29 -24.40 -5.39
CA GLN A 732 -15.34 -24.66 -6.82
C GLN A 732 -14.13 -24.09 -7.56
N SER A 733 -13.70 -22.87 -7.22
CA SER A 733 -12.48 -22.26 -7.75
C SER A 733 -11.24 -23.10 -7.42
N ASN A 734 -11.14 -23.59 -6.18
CA ASN A 734 -10.06 -24.49 -5.79
C ASN A 734 -10.08 -25.81 -6.57
N PHE A 735 -11.25 -26.44 -6.74
CA PHE A 735 -11.36 -27.65 -7.54
C PHE A 735 -10.98 -27.42 -8.99
N ASN A 736 -11.41 -26.32 -9.60
CA ASN A 736 -11.05 -25.96 -10.97
C ASN A 736 -9.53 -25.81 -11.11
N LYS A 737 -8.88 -25.13 -10.16
CA LYS A 737 -7.42 -25.00 -10.08
C LYS A 737 -6.72 -26.35 -9.98
N MET A 738 -7.10 -27.18 -9.01
CA MET A 738 -6.46 -28.48 -8.81
C MET A 738 -6.68 -29.42 -9.99
N ASN A 739 -7.87 -29.38 -10.61
CA ASN A 739 -8.18 -30.16 -11.79
C ASN A 739 -7.37 -29.71 -13.02
N TRP A 740 -7.18 -28.40 -13.20
CA TRP A 740 -6.31 -27.88 -14.25
C TRP A 740 -4.85 -28.29 -14.01
N LEU A 741 -4.34 -28.12 -12.79
CA LEU A 741 -2.96 -28.47 -12.44
C LEU A 741 -2.69 -29.96 -12.62
N TYR A 742 -3.61 -30.82 -12.19
CA TYR A 742 -3.51 -32.27 -12.40
C TYR A 742 -3.40 -32.65 -13.89
N LYS A 743 -4.09 -31.94 -14.78
CA LYS A 743 -4.12 -32.25 -16.21
C LYS A 743 -2.95 -31.64 -16.99
N ASN A 744 -2.49 -30.44 -16.61
CA ASN A 744 -1.63 -29.61 -17.44
C ASN A 744 -0.23 -29.37 -16.86
N SER A 745 0.03 -29.68 -15.58
CA SER A 745 1.29 -29.29 -14.93
C SER A 745 2.52 -29.91 -15.57
N GLY A 746 2.45 -31.19 -15.99
CA GLY A 746 3.56 -31.86 -16.66
C GLY A 746 3.96 -31.19 -17.97
N GLU A 747 2.99 -30.87 -18.83
CA GLU A 747 3.23 -30.15 -20.08
C GLU A 747 3.73 -28.72 -19.81
N ALA A 748 3.07 -27.98 -18.91
CA ALA A 748 3.44 -26.61 -18.58
C ALA A 748 4.87 -26.51 -18.05
N LEU A 749 5.26 -27.39 -17.12
CA LEU A 749 6.63 -27.46 -16.59
C LEU A 749 7.65 -27.83 -17.69
N SER A 750 7.32 -28.75 -18.59
CA SER A 750 8.22 -29.15 -19.68
C SER A 750 8.52 -28.01 -20.67
N LYS A 751 7.60 -27.05 -20.81
CA LYS A 751 7.77 -25.85 -21.66
C LYS A 751 8.52 -24.71 -20.97
N MET A 752 8.68 -24.76 -19.65
CA MET A 752 9.36 -23.72 -18.89
C MET A 752 10.88 -23.79 -19.12
N LYS A 753 11.48 -22.64 -19.38
CA LYS A 753 12.94 -22.48 -19.50
C LYS A 753 13.47 -21.72 -18.30
N TYR A 754 14.48 -22.27 -17.65
CA TYR A 754 15.12 -21.70 -16.47
C TYR A 754 16.46 -21.08 -16.88
N PHE A 755 16.68 -19.83 -16.48
CA PHE A 755 17.90 -19.05 -16.75
C PHE A 755 18.53 -18.60 -15.43
#